data_AF-A0A926DNX7-F1
#
_entry.id   AF-A0A926DNX7-F1
#
_cell.length_a   1.000
_cell.length_b   1.000
_cell.length_c   1.000
_cell.angle_alpha   90.00
_cell.angle_beta   90.00
_cell.angle_gamma   90.00
#
_symmetry.space_group_name_H-M   'P 1'
#
loop_
_entity.id
_entity.type
_entity.pdbx_description
1 polymer ?
#
loop_
_entity_poly.entity_id
_entity_poly.type
_entity_poly.pdbx_seq_one_letter_code
_entity_poly.pdbx_strand_id
1 'polypeptide(L)'
;MKKAISMCLCFAVLLSVCGILAAPASAEATPSVIETFYEGEDGAFFYPFDKEMSLGSRLAMMGDNQISYYKGDSDNTSGMLRIQNYNSINRGVTGVKLIPGQKIRITGEVKFLNSDKLSPKVGVRLVFIGDSTVPVYKDSACTQPLMNGEEQVTLKDKYFGVSIDKDIYGNNMVDGEWHTFEYIYEYDGTFATSKIDNVTYTNYIKDTVTSQMYFRPMGNSPLGKPAGSPSENFTQEYIDACSAAGTTPYVDCLLDNFSVMPYSGMLTDGGNVGYEPNIYNGFEDDGWKKDPNKTNFSWNNINSNAALSDNVPEALAETSKSSIELTYKGAPRDAFVDVGFSAAGPAYKMWFNRAYKISLWAKGSEALAQFGAANNKPLVFIPDRSGDKRIDRTRSKWLQSPTKEIITDDWQKYEFIWYEDMEYAIGRKSDTDFTTRFTIRTYAVPVGTENNLTATIESGEAVQYIYSYQNSAGETVYAGLEDFKLYIDDVTIAPLDIVYNGDMAVKDAADNDTGVIYYKNGKKSSDYCAPGGDTISANLFHAGTIAADATFQQETGLEKKNVLKVAANETPYQSVEIDQGKTYKISFWAKAESGSENMPLYAMMDRSIKGDVLDSTVTDKNPNGLLGYGNSTGITGDIPFYLYSGTQQNVFHDYNKFEITADGETVVSDDYFARMKSVNGYESQAEPTAWNYQYFNGDSWVNTNEEAKTPGSWTLAGGWTKYECFYHWDYQGGHYRMPRLSFVSDGAYAIADIHVEEAVPYQFGIENVSVSGDKEVFEIGDELSVTYDFVSSGAQTANEGKTQVLILAGTEAEGFYPVMAGTAEGAFSFRVPSGAIGKQLKIQITPVSYDYIYAQKPFEISLTGTAKSKLSATLKSFDKSAATWQLWATYGESKPITADVVTALYDADNRLLKTEVAKAEVKNGDDGLVASGTVFADNAVLGKVFVLDSLDTLKPVCSSEKADLSGGSERDSIKVLAIGNSYAEDATNYFYQLAEDAGVKDITVAYLYIGGCTLETHVKNLGGNLPAYRYTKNNTGSWKSETEKTMLYGIVDEDWDVITLQQQSANSGIASSFEPNLTKLIDYVQKNKTNPSCEIYWHMTWAYQEGYAGLSAFGNDQMTMYERISQNVQEIVLPKEDIANIIPVGTAVQNARTSHLGDTLNRDGIHLTLDLGRYLAGLVWVKKLTNRSIDNIDYVPANYAASFGGDVLPLLKEAANNAVWEPFAVTNSSFTK
;
A
#
# COMPACT_ATOMS: atom_id res chain seq x y z
N MET A 1 29.09 -4.25 -56.65
CA MET A 1 28.24 -5.44 -56.90
C MET A 1 28.96 -6.63 -56.30
N LYS A 2 29.04 -6.68 -54.97
CA LYS A 2 28.02 -7.16 -54.02
C LYS A 2 27.99 -8.70 -54.03
N LYS A 3 29.15 -9.25 -53.65
CA LYS A 3 29.47 -10.66 -53.41
C LYS A 3 29.41 -10.92 -51.90
N ALA A 4 29.28 -12.20 -51.56
CA ALA A 4 29.96 -12.87 -50.43
C ALA A 4 31.21 -12.13 -49.94
N ILE A 5 31.47 -12.18 -48.62
CA ILE A 5 32.69 -11.72 -47.93
C ILE A 5 33.70 -11.07 -48.90
N SER A 6 33.47 -9.79 -49.16
CA SER A 6 34.54 -8.81 -49.11
C SER A 6 34.52 -8.39 -47.64
N MET A 7 35.38 -9.04 -46.85
CA MET A 7 36.71 -8.50 -46.57
C MET A 7 36.55 -7.32 -45.61
N CYS A 8 36.95 -7.38 -44.35
CA CYS A 8 37.98 -8.21 -43.72
C CYS A 8 37.80 -7.88 -42.23
N LEU A 9 37.47 -8.84 -41.36
CA LEU A 9 38.45 -9.60 -40.61
C LEU A 9 39.84 -8.94 -40.57
N CYS A 10 40.28 -8.63 -39.36
CA CYS A 10 41.66 -8.28 -39.02
C CYS A 10 42.04 -6.87 -39.48
N PHE A 11 42.52 -6.00 -38.60
CA PHE A 11 43.73 -6.20 -37.83
C PHE A 11 43.62 -5.27 -36.61
N ALA A 12 43.69 -5.83 -35.42
CA ALA A 12 44.92 -5.86 -34.63
C ALA A 12 44.89 -4.73 -33.59
N VAL A 13 44.64 -5.10 -32.34
CA VAL A 13 45.70 -5.51 -31.39
C VAL A 13 46.53 -4.29 -31.02
N LEU A 14 46.31 -3.92 -29.76
CA LEU A 14 47.30 -3.45 -28.81
C LEU A 14 48.29 -2.39 -29.29
N LEU A 15 48.15 -1.28 -28.57
CA LEU A 15 49.23 -0.60 -27.86
C LEU A 15 50.11 0.35 -28.64
N SER A 16 50.27 1.48 -27.95
CA SER A 16 51.50 2.26 -27.77
C SER A 16 51.61 3.50 -28.66
N VAL A 17 52.00 4.67 -28.16
CA VAL A 17 52.36 5.11 -26.80
C VAL A 17 52.47 6.63 -26.84
N CYS A 18 52.03 7.28 -25.75
CA CYS A 18 52.44 8.58 -25.20
C CYS A 18 52.35 9.89 -26.00
N GLY A 19 51.85 10.93 -25.31
CA GLY A 19 52.14 12.32 -25.67
C GLY A 19 51.29 13.44 -25.06
N ILE A 20 51.07 13.41 -23.73
CA ILE A 20 50.86 14.53 -22.78
C ILE A 20 50.79 15.97 -23.36
N LEU A 21 49.75 16.75 -23.00
CA LEU A 21 49.85 18.02 -22.22
C LEU A 21 48.57 18.89 -22.22
N ALA A 22 48.01 19.03 -21.00
CA ALA A 22 47.58 20.26 -20.32
C ALA A 22 46.33 21.08 -20.75
N ALA A 23 45.26 20.93 -19.93
CA ALA A 23 44.52 21.94 -19.12
C ALA A 23 43.85 23.18 -19.80
N PRO A 24 42.95 23.97 -19.15
CA PRO A 24 42.32 23.87 -17.80
C PRO A 24 40.79 24.16 -17.70
N ALA A 25 40.22 23.90 -16.51
CA ALA A 25 39.17 24.61 -15.73
C ALA A 25 37.74 24.94 -16.26
N SER A 26 36.70 24.55 -15.49
CA SER A 26 35.79 25.49 -14.78
C SER A 26 34.84 24.82 -13.75
N ALA A 27 35.00 25.22 -12.49
CA ALA A 27 34.02 25.39 -11.39
C ALA A 27 32.88 24.37 -11.11
N GLU A 28 33.17 23.50 -10.13
CA GLU A 28 32.26 22.81 -9.21
C GLU A 28 31.27 23.71 -8.44
N ALA A 29 29.95 23.49 -8.52
CA ALA A 29 29.00 23.92 -7.50
C ALA A 29 28.36 22.68 -6.84
N THR A 30 28.22 22.70 -5.52
CA THR A 30 28.00 21.56 -4.62
C THR A 30 26.58 21.47 -4.07
N PRO A 31 25.65 20.58 -4.47
CA PRO A 31 24.25 20.68 -4.03
C PRO A 31 24.09 20.58 -2.52
N SER A 32 23.75 21.71 -1.89
CA SER A 32 23.49 21.81 -0.47
C SER A 32 22.32 20.91 -0.07
N VAL A 33 22.58 19.99 0.87
CA VAL A 33 21.57 19.20 1.58
C VAL A 33 20.64 20.14 2.34
N ILE A 34 19.33 20.05 2.12
CA ILE A 34 18.32 20.78 2.91
C ILE A 34 18.03 19.94 4.17
N GLU A 35 18.82 20.12 5.22
CA GLU A 35 18.49 19.65 6.56
C GLU A 35 17.67 20.72 7.29
N THR A 36 16.51 20.40 7.87
CA THR A 36 16.04 20.96 9.17
C THR A 36 14.70 20.34 9.64
N PHE A 37 14.71 19.64 10.79
CA PHE A 37 13.52 19.10 11.50
C PHE A 37 13.14 19.94 12.74
N TYR A 38 11.86 19.99 13.15
CA TYR A 38 11.42 20.38 14.49
C TYR A 38 10.14 19.61 14.85
N GLU A 39 10.06 19.06 16.07
CA GLU A 39 9.01 18.13 16.52
C GLU A 39 8.10 18.85 17.54
N GLY A 40 6.78 18.86 17.31
CA GLY A 40 5.78 19.35 18.25
C GLY A 40 5.32 18.25 19.23
N GLU A 41 4.79 18.65 20.40
CA GLU A 41 4.41 17.75 21.51
C GLU A 41 3.28 16.73 21.20
N ASP A 42 2.67 16.82 20.03
CA ASP A 42 1.57 15.98 19.53
C ASP A 42 2.00 14.97 18.45
N GLY A 43 3.28 14.92 18.08
CA GLY A 43 3.82 13.90 17.17
C GLY A 43 3.41 14.06 15.70
N ALA A 44 2.96 15.25 15.30
CA ALA A 44 2.71 15.57 13.89
C ALA A 44 4.01 16.08 13.21
N PHE A 45 4.27 15.56 12.00
CA PHE A 45 5.44 15.83 11.15
C PHE A 45 5.25 17.14 10.36
N PHE A 46 6.24 18.05 10.33
CA PHE A 46 6.12 19.33 9.58
C PHE A 46 7.41 19.80 8.89
N TYR A 47 7.29 20.37 7.68
CA TYR A 47 8.19 21.38 7.11
C TYR A 47 7.55 22.78 7.28
N PRO A 48 8.08 23.71 8.10
CA PRO A 48 7.54 25.06 8.13
C PRO A 48 8.05 25.85 6.93
N PHE A 49 7.14 26.33 6.07
CA PHE A 49 7.43 27.48 5.21
C PHE A 49 7.81 28.66 6.13
N ASP A 50 8.95 29.32 5.88
CA ASP A 50 9.40 30.45 6.70
C ASP A 50 8.80 31.76 6.16
N LYS A 51 8.16 32.54 7.03
CA LYS A 51 7.47 33.79 6.66
C LYS A 51 8.44 34.96 6.52
N GLU A 52 9.63 34.88 7.12
CA GLU A 52 10.61 35.96 7.08
C GLU A 52 11.76 35.65 6.12
N MET A 53 12.00 36.58 5.19
CA MET A 53 13.21 36.63 4.38
C MET A 53 14.45 36.73 5.29
N SER A 54 14.97 35.61 5.78
CA SER A 54 16.31 35.57 6.37
C SER A 54 17.08 34.38 5.82
N LEU A 55 18.22 34.71 5.21
CA LEU A 55 19.13 33.85 4.48
C LEU A 55 19.66 32.70 5.35
N GLY A 56 19.74 31.48 4.80
CA GLY A 56 20.46 30.40 5.47
C GLY A 56 20.36 29.02 4.83
N SER A 57 19.25 28.29 4.96
CA SER A 57 19.18 26.84 4.64
C SER A 57 17.78 26.30 4.38
N ARG A 58 16.75 27.16 4.38
CA ARG A 58 15.36 26.73 4.29
C ARG A 58 14.82 27.05 2.90
N LEU A 59 13.85 26.25 2.45
CA LEU A 59 12.97 26.52 1.31
C LEU A 59 12.30 27.89 1.51
N ALA A 60 12.93 28.96 1.01
CA ALA A 60 12.44 30.33 1.17
C ALA A 60 11.53 30.71 0.00
N MET A 61 10.22 30.79 0.25
CA MET A 61 9.27 31.32 -0.72
C MET A 61 9.27 32.85 -0.65
N MET A 62 9.68 33.54 -1.71
CA MET A 62 9.59 35.01 -1.69
C MET A 62 8.13 35.45 -1.88
N GLY A 63 7.70 36.37 -1.01
CA GLY A 63 6.31 36.85 -0.90
C GLY A 63 5.70 37.34 -2.20
N ASP A 64 4.57 36.76 -2.56
CA ASP A 64 3.66 37.22 -3.60
C ASP A 64 2.24 37.27 -3.02
N ASN A 65 1.39 38.18 -3.50
CA ASN A 65 0.02 38.39 -2.98
C ASN A 65 -0.94 37.22 -3.23
N GLN A 66 -0.47 36.16 -3.89
CA GLN A 66 -1.20 34.96 -4.30
C GLN A 66 -0.82 33.71 -3.49
N ILE A 67 0.07 33.87 -2.51
CA ILE A 67 0.51 32.81 -1.61
C ILE A 67 0.16 33.23 -0.19
N SER A 68 -0.59 32.39 0.52
CA SER A 68 -0.99 32.68 1.89
C SER A 68 -0.80 31.47 2.79
N TYR A 69 -0.47 31.73 4.05
CA TYR A 69 -0.51 30.69 5.08
C TYR A 69 -1.98 30.43 5.43
N TYR A 70 -2.42 29.19 5.32
CA TYR A 70 -3.79 28.79 5.61
C TYR A 70 -3.88 28.12 6.98
N LYS A 71 -4.80 28.57 7.83
CA LYS A 71 -5.05 28.04 9.18
C LYS A 71 -6.49 27.52 9.22
N GLY A 72 -6.66 26.20 9.32
CA GLY A 72 -7.98 25.56 9.42
C GLY A 72 -8.62 25.75 10.80
N ASP A 73 -9.95 25.73 10.87
CA ASP A 73 -10.80 26.03 12.04
C ASP A 73 -10.80 24.99 13.19
N SER A 74 -9.72 24.23 13.36
CA SER A 74 -9.58 23.31 14.51
C SER A 74 -8.12 23.19 14.92
N ASP A 75 -7.77 23.78 16.07
CA ASP A 75 -6.62 23.59 17.00
C ASP A 75 -5.26 23.05 16.49
N ASN A 76 -4.99 23.06 15.19
CA ASN A 76 -3.72 22.63 14.58
C ASN A 76 -2.93 23.89 14.18
N THR A 77 -1.71 24.03 14.71
CA THR A 77 -0.86 25.23 14.52
C THR A 77 0.12 25.12 13.35
N SER A 78 -0.06 24.12 12.48
CA SER A 78 0.81 23.83 11.34
C SER A 78 0.45 24.61 10.07
N GLY A 79 1.46 25.27 9.49
CA GLY A 79 1.29 26.26 8.43
C GLY A 79 1.24 25.63 7.04
N MET A 80 0.03 25.36 6.54
CA MET A 80 -0.19 24.94 5.16
C MET A 80 0.03 26.10 4.20
N LEU A 81 0.62 25.85 3.03
CA LEU A 81 0.77 26.87 2.01
C LEU A 81 -0.41 26.82 1.03
N ARG A 82 -1.22 27.88 1.00
CA ARG A 82 -2.26 28.06 -0.02
C ARG A 82 -1.73 28.88 -1.18
N ILE A 83 -1.85 28.33 -2.38
CA ILE A 83 -1.49 28.95 -3.64
C ILE A 83 -2.78 29.21 -4.42
N GLN A 84 -3.08 30.49 -4.67
CA GLN A 84 -4.21 30.92 -5.50
C GLN A 84 -3.70 31.61 -6.76
N ASN A 85 -3.67 30.92 -7.89
CA ASN A 85 -2.92 31.41 -9.04
C ASN A 85 -3.53 31.03 -10.40
N TYR A 86 -3.48 31.94 -11.37
CA TYR A 86 -3.91 31.74 -12.75
C TYR A 86 -2.76 31.69 -13.78
N ASN A 87 -1.75 32.55 -13.61
CA ASN A 87 -0.69 32.78 -14.60
C ASN A 87 0.58 33.42 -14.02
N SER A 88 0.57 33.74 -12.73
CA SER A 88 1.70 34.36 -12.03
C SER A 88 2.72 33.27 -11.70
N ILE A 89 4.00 33.61 -11.73
CA ILE A 89 5.05 32.69 -11.30
C ILE A 89 5.21 32.94 -9.79
N ASN A 90 4.94 31.95 -8.93
CA ASN A 90 5.38 32.07 -7.52
C ASN A 90 6.88 32.30 -7.51
N ARG A 91 7.50 32.85 -6.47
CA ARG A 91 8.96 33.04 -6.52
C ARG A 91 9.76 31.77 -6.19
N GLY A 92 9.09 30.62 -6.21
CA GLY A 92 9.68 29.29 -6.18
C GLY A 92 10.55 28.98 -4.96
N VAL A 93 11.36 27.94 -5.13
CA VAL A 93 12.43 27.46 -4.27
C VAL A 93 13.74 27.92 -4.87
N THR A 94 14.59 28.58 -4.06
CA THR A 94 15.92 29.01 -4.49
C THR A 94 16.99 28.01 -4.03
N GLY A 95 18.11 27.93 -4.78
CA GLY A 95 19.28 27.15 -4.35
C GLY A 95 19.28 25.67 -4.74
N VAL A 96 18.39 25.23 -5.64
CA VAL A 96 18.41 23.84 -6.14
C VAL A 96 19.61 23.67 -7.07
N LYS A 97 20.58 22.84 -6.71
CA LYS A 97 21.72 22.59 -7.61
C LYS A 97 21.46 21.35 -8.47
N LEU A 98 21.70 21.49 -9.77
CA LEU A 98 21.45 20.49 -10.80
C LEU A 98 22.79 20.08 -11.42
N ILE A 99 23.20 18.83 -11.18
CA ILE A 99 24.43 18.24 -11.74
C ILE A 99 24.06 17.34 -12.92
N PRO A 100 24.62 17.55 -14.13
CA PRO A 100 24.38 16.67 -15.27
C PRO A 100 24.68 15.19 -14.93
N GLY A 101 23.75 14.29 -15.25
CA GLY A 101 23.82 12.85 -14.93
C GLY A 101 23.35 12.48 -13.52
N GLN A 102 23.05 13.44 -12.64
CA GLN A 102 22.53 13.14 -11.31
C GLN A 102 21.00 13.02 -11.33
N LYS A 103 20.49 11.97 -10.68
CA LYS A 103 19.06 11.84 -10.43
C LYS A 103 18.65 12.70 -9.23
N ILE A 104 17.47 13.29 -9.29
CA ILE A 104 16.81 14.03 -8.21
C ILE A 104 15.44 13.42 -7.94
N ARG A 105 15.08 13.24 -6.67
CA ARG A 105 13.77 12.82 -6.20
C ARG A 105 13.03 14.02 -5.64
N ILE A 106 11.79 14.20 -6.08
CA ILE A 106 10.91 15.30 -5.67
C ILE A 106 9.64 14.70 -5.12
N THR A 107 9.25 15.09 -3.90
CA THR A 107 8.04 14.59 -3.23
C THR A 107 7.21 15.72 -2.67
N GLY A 108 5.92 15.50 -2.45
CA GLY A 108 5.06 16.45 -1.74
C GLY A 108 3.62 15.99 -1.63
N GLU A 109 2.83 16.72 -0.85
CA GLU A 109 1.38 16.51 -0.72
C GLU A 109 0.63 17.73 -1.22
N VAL A 110 -0.34 17.53 -2.11
CA VAL A 110 -1.14 18.60 -2.70
C VAL A 110 -2.62 18.31 -2.52
N LYS A 111 -3.40 19.35 -2.23
CA LYS A 111 -4.87 19.31 -2.17
C LYS A 111 -5.46 20.49 -2.93
N PHE A 112 -6.25 20.22 -3.97
CA PHE A 112 -6.89 21.27 -4.76
C PHE A 112 -8.24 21.66 -4.15
N LEU A 113 -8.35 22.91 -3.69
CA LEU A 113 -9.51 23.41 -2.94
C LEU A 113 -10.69 23.80 -3.80
N ASN A 114 -10.46 24.05 -5.08
CA ASN A 114 -11.50 24.32 -6.06
C ASN A 114 -11.54 23.26 -7.16
N SER A 115 -11.32 21.99 -6.78
CA SER A 115 -11.29 20.85 -7.70
C SER A 115 -12.50 20.77 -8.64
N ASP A 116 -13.68 21.17 -8.18
CA ASP A 116 -14.92 21.31 -8.95
C ASP A 116 -14.82 22.24 -10.17
N LYS A 117 -13.88 23.19 -10.14
CA LYS A 117 -13.65 24.20 -11.18
C LYS A 117 -12.47 23.87 -12.09
N LEU A 118 -11.73 22.82 -11.76
CA LEU A 118 -10.49 22.45 -12.43
C LEU A 118 -10.71 21.28 -13.40
N SER A 119 -9.87 21.22 -14.42
CA SER A 119 -9.76 20.07 -15.30
C SER A 119 -9.05 18.91 -14.56
N PRO A 120 -9.46 17.65 -14.74
CA PRO A 120 -8.78 16.48 -14.15
C PRO A 120 -7.31 16.33 -14.59
N LYS A 121 -6.91 17.05 -15.65
CA LYS A 121 -5.54 17.10 -16.16
C LYS A 121 -4.63 18.06 -15.38
N VAL A 122 -5.19 18.81 -14.42
CA VAL A 122 -4.40 19.68 -13.55
C VAL A 122 -3.60 18.79 -12.60
N GLY A 123 -2.32 19.11 -12.44
CA GLY A 123 -1.42 18.41 -11.54
C GLY A 123 -0.34 19.35 -11.04
N VAL A 124 0.77 18.77 -10.60
CA VAL A 124 1.94 19.52 -10.13
C VAL A 124 2.93 19.68 -11.26
N ARG A 125 3.23 20.91 -11.64
CA ARG A 125 4.29 21.23 -12.58
C ARG A 125 5.41 21.98 -11.88
N LEU A 126 6.64 21.51 -12.08
CA LEU A 126 7.84 22.12 -11.55
C LEU A 126 8.64 22.70 -12.71
N VAL A 127 9.07 23.95 -12.61
CA VAL A 127 9.85 24.63 -13.66
C VAL A 127 11.17 25.08 -13.08
N PHE A 128 12.27 24.64 -13.67
CA PHE A 128 13.63 24.99 -13.27
C PHE A 128 14.15 26.07 -14.20
N ILE A 129 14.57 27.20 -13.65
CA ILE A 129 15.21 28.30 -14.39
C ILE A 129 16.68 28.34 -13.97
N GLY A 130 17.57 28.25 -14.95
CA GLY A 130 19.02 28.28 -14.72
C GLY A 130 19.52 29.69 -14.44
N ASP A 131 20.69 29.80 -13.80
CA ASP A 131 21.36 31.09 -13.58
C ASP A 131 21.70 31.75 -14.94
N SER A 132 21.26 33.00 -15.10
CA SER A 132 21.46 33.81 -16.30
C SER A 132 22.93 34.00 -16.75
N THR A 133 23.89 33.68 -15.90
CA THR A 133 25.34 33.81 -16.16
C THR A 133 25.99 32.56 -16.72
N VAL A 134 25.31 31.40 -16.70
CA VAL A 134 25.89 30.11 -17.12
C VAL A 134 25.98 30.01 -18.65
N PRO A 135 27.17 29.73 -19.22
CA PRO A 135 27.37 29.57 -20.66
C PRO A 135 26.79 28.26 -21.21
N VAL A 136 26.34 28.31 -22.46
CA VAL A 136 25.69 27.18 -23.16
C VAL A 136 26.55 26.65 -24.31
N TYR A 137 26.46 25.34 -24.55
CA TYR A 137 27.13 24.62 -25.63
C TYR A 137 26.13 24.02 -26.63
N LYS A 138 26.55 23.84 -27.88
CA LYS A 138 25.69 23.31 -28.96
C LYS A 138 25.79 21.79 -29.16
N ASP A 139 26.74 21.13 -28.51
CA ASP A 139 26.96 19.69 -28.52
C ASP A 139 26.96 19.10 -27.11
N SER A 140 26.54 17.84 -26.99
CA SER A 140 26.40 17.14 -25.71
C SER A 140 27.73 16.84 -25.01
N ALA A 141 28.87 16.95 -25.71
CA ALA A 141 30.19 16.84 -25.11
C ALA A 141 30.69 18.19 -24.55
N CYS A 142 29.88 19.26 -24.67
CA CYS A 142 30.19 20.61 -24.24
C CYS A 142 31.54 21.12 -24.79
N THR A 143 31.85 20.78 -26.06
CA THR A 143 33.12 21.13 -26.70
C THR A 143 33.05 22.41 -27.53
N GLN A 144 31.84 22.81 -27.98
CA GLN A 144 31.65 23.99 -28.82
C GLN A 144 30.60 24.93 -28.20
N PRO A 145 31.00 26.15 -27.78
CA PRO A 145 30.06 27.12 -27.23
C PRO A 145 29.03 27.55 -28.29
N LEU A 146 27.79 27.78 -27.85
CA LEU A 146 26.74 28.30 -28.71
C LEU A 146 26.86 29.82 -28.81
N MET A 147 27.08 30.34 -30.02
CA MET A 147 27.30 31.77 -30.27
C MET A 147 26.12 32.39 -31.01
N ASN A 148 25.75 33.62 -30.63
CA ASN A 148 24.84 34.48 -31.38
C ASN A 148 25.59 35.75 -31.82
N GLY A 149 26.16 35.73 -33.03
CA GLY A 149 27.13 36.74 -33.45
C GLY A 149 28.46 36.59 -32.67
N GLU A 150 28.90 37.67 -32.02
CA GLU A 150 30.13 37.67 -31.19
C GLU A 150 29.86 37.34 -29.71
N GLU A 151 28.59 37.24 -29.28
CA GLU A 151 28.21 36.95 -27.89
C GLU A 151 27.91 35.47 -27.68
N GLN A 152 28.43 34.91 -26.58
CA GLN A 152 28.12 33.55 -26.16
C GLN A 152 26.72 33.50 -25.52
N VAL A 153 25.91 32.53 -25.93
CA VAL A 153 24.57 32.33 -25.37
C VAL A 153 24.68 31.78 -23.96
N THR A 154 23.91 32.36 -23.04
CA THR A 154 23.79 31.90 -21.65
C THR A 154 22.39 31.36 -21.36
N LEU A 155 22.19 30.78 -20.17
CA LEU A 155 20.88 30.33 -19.68
C LEU A 155 19.87 31.45 -19.39
N LYS A 156 20.18 32.71 -19.73
CA LYS A 156 19.26 33.83 -19.60
C LYS A 156 17.92 33.54 -20.29
N ASP A 157 16.85 33.58 -19.50
CA ASP A 157 15.46 33.27 -19.89
C ASP A 157 15.24 31.84 -20.42
N LYS A 158 16.08 30.87 -20.02
CA LYS A 158 15.97 29.44 -20.38
C LYS A 158 15.52 28.61 -19.17
N TYR A 159 14.67 27.61 -19.44
CA TYR A 159 14.08 26.76 -18.40
C TYR A 159 13.84 25.34 -18.91
N PHE A 160 13.66 24.39 -18.00
CA PHE A 160 13.00 23.12 -18.29
C PHE A 160 11.93 22.86 -17.23
N GLY A 161 11.09 21.85 -17.41
CA GLY A 161 10.10 21.54 -16.40
C GLY A 161 9.70 20.08 -16.37
N VAL A 162 9.25 19.67 -15.20
CA VAL A 162 8.70 18.36 -14.87
C VAL A 162 7.20 18.53 -14.64
N SER A 163 6.39 17.65 -15.19
CA SER A 163 4.95 17.61 -14.92
C SER A 163 4.63 16.28 -14.23
N ILE A 164 3.89 16.36 -13.13
CA ILE A 164 3.41 15.24 -12.33
C ILE A 164 1.89 15.37 -12.31
N ASP A 165 1.22 14.61 -13.16
CA ASP A 165 -0.22 14.64 -13.35
C ASP A 165 -0.97 13.56 -12.55
N LYS A 166 -0.22 12.62 -11.95
CA LYS A 166 -0.76 11.55 -11.12
C LYS A 166 -0.02 11.42 -9.79
N ASP A 167 -0.75 11.04 -8.74
CA ASP A 167 -0.18 10.75 -7.42
C ASP A 167 0.66 9.45 -7.43
N ILE A 168 1.30 9.12 -6.30
CA ILE A 168 2.13 7.90 -6.19
C ILE A 168 1.34 6.59 -6.37
N TYR A 169 0.01 6.66 -6.37
CA TYR A 169 -0.89 5.54 -6.59
C TYR A 169 -1.48 5.53 -8.01
N GLY A 170 -1.14 6.51 -8.85
CA GLY A 170 -1.60 6.63 -10.23
C GLY A 170 -2.96 7.33 -10.40
N ASN A 171 -3.49 7.99 -9.37
CA ASN A 171 -4.76 8.73 -9.44
C ASN A 171 -4.54 10.18 -9.91
N ASN A 172 -5.55 10.80 -10.52
CA ASN A 172 -5.54 12.24 -10.77
C ASN A 172 -5.59 12.98 -9.43
N MET A 173 -4.88 14.11 -9.35
CA MET A 173 -4.78 14.87 -8.09
C MET A 173 -5.96 15.83 -7.83
N VAL A 174 -6.97 15.86 -8.71
CA VAL A 174 -8.03 16.89 -8.75
C VAL A 174 -9.37 16.27 -8.36
N ASP A 175 -9.52 15.93 -7.08
CA ASP A 175 -10.77 15.41 -6.53
C ASP A 175 -11.22 16.14 -5.24
N GLY A 176 -10.40 17.07 -4.74
CA GLY A 176 -10.66 17.79 -3.50
C GLY A 176 -10.10 17.10 -2.25
N GLU A 177 -9.31 16.04 -2.42
CA GLU A 177 -8.58 15.34 -1.37
C GLU A 177 -7.07 15.57 -1.44
N TRP A 178 -6.35 15.00 -0.47
CA TRP A 178 -4.90 15.05 -0.41
C TRP A 178 -4.28 13.97 -1.27
N HIS A 179 -3.30 14.36 -2.08
CA HIS A 179 -2.53 13.46 -2.91
C HIS A 179 -1.04 13.61 -2.63
N THR A 180 -0.37 12.48 -2.40
CA THR A 180 1.08 12.42 -2.33
C THR A 180 1.64 12.22 -3.74
N PHE A 181 2.60 13.03 -4.16
CA PHE A 181 3.30 12.88 -5.42
C PHE A 181 4.78 12.59 -5.21
N GLU A 182 5.34 11.80 -6.12
CA GLU A 182 6.77 11.50 -6.21
C GLU A 182 7.21 11.53 -7.66
N TYR A 183 8.37 12.13 -7.92
CA TYR A 183 9.00 12.08 -9.23
C TYR A 183 10.51 11.97 -9.10
N ILE A 184 11.10 11.02 -9.82
CA ILE A 184 12.54 10.84 -9.93
C ILE A 184 12.95 11.28 -11.33
N TYR A 185 13.82 12.29 -11.41
CA TYR A 185 14.29 12.89 -12.65
C TYR A 185 15.80 12.76 -12.76
N GLU A 186 16.33 12.21 -13.84
CA GLU A 186 17.75 12.32 -14.16
C GLU A 186 17.99 13.61 -14.94
N TYR A 187 18.77 14.55 -14.38
CA TYR A 187 19.08 15.77 -15.10
C TYR A 187 20.09 15.49 -16.20
N ASP A 188 19.65 15.56 -17.45
CA ASP A 188 20.45 15.22 -18.64
C ASP A 188 21.43 16.31 -19.09
N GLY A 189 21.58 17.38 -18.31
CA GLY A 189 22.45 18.51 -18.65
C GLY A 189 21.88 19.46 -19.71
N THR A 190 20.57 19.40 -20.00
CA THR A 190 19.94 20.22 -21.04
C THR A 190 18.89 21.21 -20.51
N PHE A 191 18.75 22.34 -21.21
CA PHE A 191 17.70 23.36 -20.99
C PHE A 191 16.95 23.66 -22.30
N ALA A 192 15.80 24.36 -22.23
CA ALA A 192 15.01 24.73 -23.42
C ALA A 192 15.85 25.33 -24.56
N THR A 193 15.55 24.95 -25.80
CA THR A 193 16.35 25.27 -27.00
C THR A 193 16.49 26.77 -27.28
N SER A 194 17.62 27.17 -27.85
CA SER A 194 17.83 28.52 -28.41
C SER A 194 17.63 28.52 -29.93
N LYS A 195 17.05 29.60 -30.47
CA LYS A 195 16.90 29.79 -31.92
C LYS A 195 17.81 30.92 -32.40
N ILE A 196 18.74 30.62 -33.29
CA ILE A 196 19.72 31.55 -33.85
C ILE A 196 19.74 31.35 -35.36
N ASP A 197 19.61 32.42 -36.15
CA ASP A 197 19.60 32.37 -37.61
C ASP A 197 18.66 31.31 -38.21
N ASN A 198 17.45 31.18 -37.63
CA ASN A 198 16.45 30.16 -37.98
C ASN A 198 16.85 28.69 -37.75
N VAL A 199 17.97 28.42 -37.07
CA VAL A 199 18.37 27.09 -36.62
C VAL A 199 18.10 26.95 -35.12
N THR A 200 17.51 25.83 -34.72
CA THR A 200 17.22 25.50 -33.32
C THR A 200 18.35 24.66 -32.76
N TYR A 201 18.91 25.06 -31.62
CA TYR A 201 19.97 24.37 -30.91
C TYR A 201 19.48 23.92 -29.53
N THR A 202 19.74 22.67 -29.16
CA THR A 202 19.62 22.21 -27.77
C THR A 202 20.72 22.88 -26.95
N ASN A 203 20.35 23.40 -25.78
CA ASN A 203 21.27 24.09 -24.90
C ASN A 203 21.88 23.08 -23.92
N TYR A 204 23.14 22.69 -24.14
CA TYR A 204 23.88 21.78 -23.25
C TYR A 204 24.71 22.56 -22.23
N ILE A 205 24.77 22.06 -21.01
CA ILE A 205 25.51 22.65 -19.90
C ILE A 205 26.57 21.68 -19.40
N LYS A 206 27.76 22.22 -19.14
CA LYS A 206 28.94 21.45 -18.73
C LYS A 206 29.04 21.25 -17.22
N ASP A 207 28.72 22.29 -16.46
CA ASP A 207 29.03 22.39 -15.03
C ASP A 207 27.72 22.38 -14.20
N THR A 208 27.83 22.18 -12.88
CA THR A 208 26.67 22.23 -11.97
C THR A 208 25.98 23.59 -12.02
N VAL A 209 24.66 23.58 -12.22
CA VAL A 209 23.84 24.80 -12.28
C VAL A 209 23.06 24.99 -11.00
N THR A 210 23.16 26.16 -10.38
CA THR A 210 22.19 26.57 -9.35
C THR A 210 20.94 27.11 -10.04
N SER A 211 19.79 26.54 -9.72
CA SER A 211 18.50 26.83 -10.34
C SER A 211 17.49 27.36 -9.32
N GLN A 212 16.55 28.18 -9.80
CA GLN A 212 15.31 28.49 -9.10
C GLN A 212 14.21 27.54 -9.61
N MET A 213 13.56 26.82 -8.70
CA MET A 213 12.49 25.88 -9.03
C MET A 213 11.12 26.47 -8.67
N TYR A 214 10.25 26.57 -9.66
CA TYR A 214 8.91 27.14 -9.52
C TYR A 214 7.87 26.05 -9.45
N PHE A 215 6.98 26.14 -8.47
CA PHE A 215 5.81 25.27 -8.37
C PHE A 215 4.64 25.87 -9.17
N ARG A 216 3.98 25.09 -9.99
CA ARG A 216 2.82 25.52 -10.78
C ARG A 216 1.72 24.46 -10.69
N PRO A 217 0.59 24.75 -10.03
CA PRO A 217 -0.56 23.83 -10.02
C PRO A 217 -1.34 23.99 -11.34
N MET A 218 -0.89 23.36 -12.43
CA MET A 218 -1.51 23.46 -13.77
C MET A 218 -1.28 22.20 -14.61
N GLY A 219 -2.06 22.04 -15.68
CA GLY A 219 -2.01 20.89 -16.58
C GLY A 219 -0.85 20.87 -17.61
N ASN A 220 -0.75 19.72 -18.27
CA ASN A 220 0.38 19.29 -19.10
C ASN A 220 0.39 19.94 -20.50
N SER A 221 0.73 21.23 -20.60
CA SER A 221 1.00 21.89 -21.90
C SER A 221 2.49 21.88 -22.25
N PRO A 222 2.90 21.55 -23.50
CA PRO A 222 4.30 21.53 -23.93
C PRO A 222 5.05 22.83 -23.58
N LEU A 223 6.31 22.70 -23.12
CA LEU A 223 7.17 23.84 -22.74
C LEU A 223 7.22 24.88 -23.89
N GLY A 224 6.82 26.12 -23.60
CA GLY A 224 6.95 27.25 -24.53
C GLY A 224 5.65 27.85 -25.11
N LYS A 225 4.46 27.34 -24.79
CA LYS A 225 3.21 28.06 -25.10
C LYS A 225 2.80 28.93 -23.89
N PRO A 226 2.43 30.22 -24.07
CA PRO A 226 1.69 30.95 -23.03
C PRO A 226 0.46 30.09 -22.68
N ALA A 227 0.07 30.07 -21.40
CA ALA A 227 -0.95 29.17 -20.85
C ALA A 227 -1.97 28.76 -21.93
N GLY A 228 -2.02 27.47 -22.22
CA GLY A 228 -2.99 26.91 -23.15
C GLY A 228 -4.38 27.47 -22.84
N SER A 229 -5.24 27.47 -23.86
CA SER A 229 -6.63 27.92 -23.72
C SER A 229 -7.17 27.57 -22.32
N PRO A 230 -7.79 28.50 -21.56
CA PRO A 230 -8.26 28.25 -20.19
C PRO A 230 -9.03 26.93 -20.03
N SER A 231 -9.65 26.44 -21.12
CA SER A 231 -10.31 25.14 -21.27
C SER A 231 -9.44 23.91 -21.00
N GLU A 232 -8.11 24.02 -20.95
CA GLU A 232 -7.22 22.90 -20.63
C GLU A 232 -7.08 22.67 -19.11
N ASN A 233 -7.17 23.74 -18.32
CA ASN A 233 -6.93 23.74 -16.87
C ASN A 233 -8.22 23.93 -16.05
N PHE A 234 -9.27 24.49 -16.64
CA PHE A 234 -10.52 24.83 -15.97
C PHE A 234 -11.72 24.22 -16.69
N THR A 235 -12.80 23.97 -15.96
CA THR A 235 -14.08 23.59 -16.56
C THR A 235 -14.62 24.74 -17.41
N GLN A 236 -15.32 24.42 -18.52
CA GLN A 236 -15.91 25.45 -19.39
C GLN A 236 -16.91 26.32 -18.63
N GLU A 237 -17.65 25.73 -17.69
CA GLU A 237 -18.58 26.44 -16.82
C GLU A 237 -17.89 27.51 -15.96
N TYR A 238 -16.72 27.20 -15.37
CA TYR A 238 -15.97 28.18 -14.59
C TYR A 238 -15.41 29.31 -15.46
N ILE A 239 -14.97 29.01 -16.69
CA ILE A 239 -14.50 29.99 -17.66
C ILE A 239 -15.63 30.96 -18.05
N ASP A 240 -16.81 30.42 -18.34
CA ASP A 240 -17.98 31.20 -18.73
C ASP A 240 -18.48 32.06 -17.55
N ALA A 241 -18.48 31.51 -16.33
CA ALA A 241 -18.83 32.23 -15.11
C ALA A 241 -17.86 33.38 -14.81
N CYS A 242 -16.55 33.13 -14.93
CA CYS A 242 -15.53 34.17 -14.79
C CYS A 242 -15.65 35.25 -15.87
N SER A 243 -15.89 34.86 -17.12
CA SER A 243 -16.10 35.78 -18.25
C SER A 243 -17.33 36.66 -18.03
N ALA A 244 -18.44 36.09 -17.55
CA ALA A 244 -19.66 36.83 -17.22
C ALA A 244 -19.46 37.78 -16.03
N ALA A 245 -18.63 37.40 -15.06
CA ALA A 245 -18.30 38.21 -13.88
C ALA A 245 -17.18 39.25 -14.12
N GLY A 246 -16.52 39.23 -15.28
CA GLY A 246 -15.35 40.07 -15.57
C GLY A 246 -14.13 39.73 -14.69
N THR A 247 -14.03 38.48 -14.25
CA THR A 247 -12.93 37.96 -13.41
C THR A 247 -12.09 36.94 -14.16
N THR A 248 -10.91 36.66 -13.64
CA THR A 248 -9.99 35.66 -14.22
C THR A 248 -10.11 34.36 -13.42
N PRO A 249 -10.23 33.18 -14.05
CA PRO A 249 -10.24 31.91 -13.33
C PRO A 249 -8.91 31.73 -12.57
N TYR A 250 -8.86 30.91 -11.53
CA TYR A 250 -7.62 30.62 -10.78
C TYR A 250 -7.65 29.20 -10.22
N VAL A 251 -6.47 28.62 -10.01
CA VAL A 251 -6.28 27.36 -9.28
C VAL A 251 -6.02 27.68 -7.82
N ASP A 252 -6.70 26.98 -6.92
CA ASP A 252 -6.54 27.11 -5.48
C ASP A 252 -6.09 25.77 -4.90
N CYS A 253 -4.87 25.70 -4.39
CA CYS A 253 -4.36 24.46 -3.81
C CYS A 253 -3.62 24.70 -2.50
N LEU A 254 -3.62 23.68 -1.64
CA LEU A 254 -2.78 23.56 -0.47
C LEU A 254 -1.59 22.66 -0.83
N LEU A 255 -0.39 23.04 -0.40
CA LEU A 255 0.83 22.26 -0.52
C LEU A 255 1.40 22.01 0.88
N ASP A 256 1.77 20.77 1.14
CA ASP A 256 2.39 20.29 2.38
C ASP A 256 3.48 19.24 2.09
N ASN A 257 4.31 18.91 3.07
CA ASN A 257 5.31 17.83 3.04
C ASN A 257 6.23 17.80 1.79
N PHE A 258 6.53 18.97 1.22
CA PHE A 258 7.27 19.12 -0.03
C PHE A 258 8.80 18.98 0.16
N SER A 259 9.47 18.17 -0.66
CA SER A 259 10.91 17.90 -0.60
C SER A 259 11.54 17.71 -1.98
N VAL A 260 12.83 18.08 -2.11
CA VAL A 260 13.69 17.84 -3.28
C VAL A 260 15.05 17.36 -2.79
N MET A 261 15.50 16.19 -3.24
CA MET A 261 16.74 15.54 -2.79
C MET A 261 17.47 14.82 -3.94
N PRO A 262 18.80 14.66 -3.90
CA PRO A 262 19.52 13.77 -4.81
C PRO A 262 19.05 12.32 -4.69
N TYR A 263 18.97 11.60 -5.80
CA TYR A 263 18.63 10.18 -5.86
C TYR A 263 19.91 9.37 -5.98
N SER A 264 20.34 8.75 -4.88
CA SER A 264 21.47 7.83 -4.84
C SER A 264 21.04 6.50 -5.46
N GLY A 265 21.68 6.11 -6.57
CA GLY A 265 21.35 4.92 -7.35
C GLY A 265 21.31 3.65 -6.49
N MET A 266 20.15 3.00 -6.48
CA MET A 266 19.98 1.62 -6.05
C MET A 266 20.67 0.70 -7.07
N LEU A 267 21.68 -0.08 -6.65
CA LEU A 267 22.05 -1.29 -7.38
C LEU A 267 20.93 -2.31 -7.13
N THR A 268 20.13 -2.56 -8.15
CA THR A 268 19.07 -3.57 -8.13
C THR A 268 19.63 -4.92 -8.54
N ASP A 269 19.89 -5.78 -7.56
CA ASP A 269 19.69 -7.24 -7.66
C ASP A 269 19.54 -7.80 -6.24
N GLY A 270 18.31 -8.20 -5.89
CA GLY A 270 17.99 -8.83 -4.60
C GLY A 270 17.75 -7.83 -3.46
N GLY A 271 16.50 -7.74 -3.01
CA GLY A 271 16.09 -6.77 -1.99
C GLY A 271 16.88 -6.86 -0.68
N ASN A 272 17.55 -5.77 -0.34
CA ASN A 272 17.74 -5.26 1.02
C ASN A 272 18.04 -3.76 0.91
N VAL A 273 17.34 -2.96 1.70
CA VAL A 273 17.62 -1.52 1.83
C VAL A 273 18.84 -1.35 2.72
N GLY A 274 20.02 -1.59 2.14
CA GLY A 274 21.28 -1.13 2.72
C GLY A 274 21.38 0.38 2.51
N TYR A 275 21.00 1.16 3.53
CA TYR A 275 21.46 2.54 3.62
C TYR A 275 22.98 2.48 3.73
N GLU A 276 23.73 2.79 2.67
CA GLU A 276 25.16 3.07 2.83
C GLU A 276 25.29 4.39 3.62
N PRO A 277 25.70 4.38 4.89
CA PRO A 277 25.71 5.58 5.73
C PRO A 277 27.03 6.32 5.49
N ASN A 278 27.18 6.89 4.29
CA ASN A 278 28.21 7.90 4.11
C ASN A 278 27.70 9.18 4.79
N ILE A 279 28.10 9.38 6.05
CA ILE A 279 27.67 10.51 6.86
C ILE A 279 28.21 11.83 6.28
N TYR A 280 29.40 11.83 5.67
CA TYR A 280 29.93 13.00 4.96
C TYR A 280 31.02 12.61 3.94
N ASN A 281 30.74 12.80 2.65
CA ASN A 281 31.70 12.54 1.57
C ASN A 281 32.10 13.90 0.96
N GLY A 282 33.18 14.49 1.47
CA GLY A 282 33.75 15.78 1.03
C GLY A 282 33.14 17.01 1.71
N PHE A 283 33.97 17.87 2.30
CA PHE A 283 33.52 19.14 2.88
C PHE A 283 33.31 20.21 1.81
N GLU A 284 32.30 20.01 0.99
CA GLU A 284 32.11 20.65 -0.32
C GLU A 284 31.52 22.07 -0.30
N ASP A 285 30.87 22.49 0.80
CA ASP A 285 30.45 23.89 1.00
C ASP A 285 30.31 24.25 2.49
N ASP A 286 30.11 25.54 2.77
CA ASP A 286 29.93 26.08 4.13
C ASP A 286 28.65 25.59 4.85
N GLY A 287 27.89 24.64 4.28
CA GLY A 287 26.70 24.03 4.86
C GLY A 287 26.94 23.39 6.23
N TRP A 288 28.15 22.91 6.49
CA TRP A 288 28.59 22.42 7.81
C TRP A 288 28.57 23.47 8.92
N LYS A 289 28.51 24.78 8.60
CA LYS A 289 28.41 25.88 9.58
C LYS A 289 26.99 26.09 10.13
N LYS A 290 25.98 25.37 9.63
CA LYS A 290 24.56 25.56 9.99
C LYS A 290 24.16 24.68 11.19
N ASP A 291 23.21 25.18 11.98
CA ASP A 291 22.66 24.65 13.26
C ASP A 291 23.18 23.26 13.70
N PRO A 292 24.04 23.17 14.73
CA PRO A 292 24.66 21.91 15.20
C PRO A 292 23.66 20.87 15.78
N ASN A 293 22.37 21.22 15.91
CA ASN A 293 21.31 20.28 16.28
C ASN A 293 20.60 19.66 15.07
N LYS A 294 20.96 20.04 13.84
CA LYS A 294 20.29 19.61 12.61
C LYS A 294 21.24 19.14 11.52
N THR A 295 22.55 19.18 11.79
CA THR A 295 23.61 18.76 10.88
C THR A 295 24.42 17.59 11.44
N ASN A 296 24.84 16.68 10.56
CA ASN A 296 25.72 15.55 10.88
C ASN A 296 27.18 15.96 11.26
N PHE A 297 27.46 17.26 11.32
CA PHE A 297 28.76 17.84 11.63
C PHE A 297 28.59 18.99 12.62
N SER A 298 29.41 19.04 13.67
CA SER A 298 29.38 20.12 14.65
C SER A 298 30.78 20.55 15.06
N TRP A 299 31.09 21.82 14.82
CA TRP A 299 32.31 22.47 15.32
C TRP A 299 31.93 23.49 16.40
N ASN A 300 32.21 23.16 17.66
CA ASN A 300 31.93 24.01 18.82
C ASN A 300 33.20 24.31 19.65
N ASN A 301 34.39 24.11 19.05
CA ASN A 301 35.66 24.27 19.74
C ASN A 301 36.05 25.75 19.89
N ILE A 302 36.11 26.24 21.12
CA ILE A 302 36.49 27.63 21.44
C ILE A 302 37.96 27.98 21.13
N ASN A 303 38.83 26.98 20.97
CA ASN A 303 40.28 27.11 20.80
C ASN A 303 40.74 27.09 19.34
N SER A 304 39.84 26.94 18.36
CA SER A 304 40.19 26.94 16.92
C SER A 304 39.29 27.85 16.09
N ASN A 305 39.62 28.04 14.82
CA ASN A 305 38.77 28.53 13.72
C ASN A 305 38.57 27.37 12.76
N ALA A 306 37.37 27.17 12.23
CA ALA A 306 37.13 26.24 11.13
C ALA A 306 36.97 26.99 9.79
N ALA A 307 37.59 26.48 8.74
CA ALA A 307 37.45 26.94 7.37
C ALA A 307 37.52 25.75 6.39
N LEU A 308 37.04 25.95 5.15
CA LEU A 308 37.30 25.01 4.08
C LEU A 308 38.70 25.24 3.50
N SER A 309 39.38 24.16 3.13
CA SER A 309 40.67 24.16 2.45
C SER A 309 40.60 23.30 1.20
N ASP A 310 41.26 23.72 0.13
CA ASP A 310 41.49 22.95 -1.11
C ASP A 310 42.56 21.86 -0.96
N ASN A 311 43.20 21.79 0.21
CA ASN A 311 44.12 20.71 0.57
C ASN A 311 43.30 19.46 0.89
N VAL A 312 43.26 18.50 -0.03
CA VAL A 312 42.54 17.22 0.11
C VAL A 312 43.50 16.04 -0.04
N PRO A 313 43.16 14.83 0.46
CA PRO A 313 43.97 13.64 0.23
C PRO A 313 44.12 13.34 -1.27
N GLU A 314 45.32 12.98 -1.72
CA GLU A 314 45.55 12.59 -3.13
C GLU A 314 44.64 11.43 -3.56
N ALA A 315 44.41 10.48 -2.64
CA ALA A 315 43.52 9.34 -2.85
C ALA A 315 42.05 9.74 -3.09
N LEU A 316 41.65 10.95 -2.72
CA LEU A 316 40.30 11.49 -2.86
C LEU A 316 40.22 12.67 -3.84
N ALA A 317 41.30 13.01 -4.53
CA ALA A 317 41.37 14.21 -5.36
C ALA A 317 40.34 14.26 -6.52
N GLU A 318 39.78 13.10 -6.90
CA GLU A 318 38.70 13.00 -7.91
C GLU A 318 37.29 13.10 -7.29
N THR A 319 37.14 12.84 -5.99
CA THR A 319 35.83 12.68 -5.30
C THR A 319 35.57 13.70 -4.20
N SER A 320 36.62 14.35 -3.66
CA SER A 320 36.55 15.43 -2.67
C SER A 320 37.34 16.64 -3.18
N LYS A 321 36.77 17.83 -3.06
CA LYS A 321 37.40 19.11 -3.48
C LYS A 321 37.86 19.96 -2.32
N SER A 322 37.35 19.70 -1.13
CA SER A 322 37.75 20.45 0.06
C SER A 322 37.69 19.63 1.33
N SER A 323 38.66 19.91 2.20
CA SER A 323 38.73 19.42 3.57
C SER A 323 38.35 20.52 4.56
N ILE A 324 38.08 20.14 5.81
CA ILE A 324 37.99 21.10 6.91
C ILE A 324 39.36 21.36 7.49
N GLU A 325 39.75 22.64 7.51
CA GLU A 325 40.91 23.18 8.20
C GLU A 325 40.49 23.78 9.54
N LEU A 326 41.04 23.24 10.64
CA LEU A 326 40.90 23.78 11.98
C LEU A 326 42.20 24.48 12.37
N THR A 327 42.20 25.82 12.37
CA THR A 327 43.35 26.65 12.76
C THR A 327 43.29 26.98 14.26
N TYR A 328 44.34 26.65 15.01
CA TYR A 328 44.41 26.91 16.46
C TYR A 328 44.52 28.40 16.80
N LYS A 329 43.86 28.82 17.89
CA LYS A 329 43.82 30.22 18.39
C LYS A 329 44.47 30.42 19.76
N GLY A 330 44.86 29.34 20.42
CA GLY A 330 45.36 29.40 21.79
C GLY A 330 44.28 29.12 22.84
N ALA A 331 44.65 28.34 23.85
CA ALA A 331 43.83 28.04 25.03
C ALA A 331 44.63 28.33 26.32
N PRO A 332 44.00 28.87 27.38
CA PRO A 332 44.70 29.16 28.63
C PRO A 332 45.01 27.91 29.47
N ARG A 333 44.28 26.81 29.27
CA ARG A 333 44.47 25.47 29.87
C ARG A 333 43.87 24.41 28.94
N ASP A 334 44.35 23.17 29.05
CA ASP A 334 43.86 22.02 28.27
C ASP A 334 43.79 22.31 26.76
N ALA A 335 44.94 22.62 26.16
CA ALA A 335 45.04 22.97 24.75
C ALA A 335 44.75 21.77 23.83
N PHE A 336 43.66 21.86 23.06
CA PHE A 336 43.29 20.89 22.05
C PHE A 336 42.54 21.56 20.89
N VAL A 337 42.59 20.90 19.74
CA VAL A 337 41.75 21.17 18.58
C VAL A 337 40.85 19.96 18.38
N ASP A 338 39.56 20.18 18.19
CA ASP A 338 38.60 19.09 17.95
C ASP A 338 37.43 19.49 17.05
N VAL A 339 36.72 18.47 16.62
CA VAL A 339 35.53 18.55 15.81
C VAL A 339 34.62 17.37 16.09
N GLY A 340 33.32 17.63 16.19
CA GLY A 340 32.29 16.62 16.40
C GLY A 340 31.57 16.26 15.11
N PHE A 341 31.16 15.00 15.03
CA PHE A 341 30.38 14.38 13.97
C PHE A 341 29.17 13.73 14.63
N SER A 342 28.00 13.84 14.01
CA SER A 342 26.77 13.22 14.49
C SER A 342 26.22 12.34 13.39
N ALA A 343 25.82 11.13 13.75
CA ALA A 343 24.95 10.29 12.94
C ALA A 343 23.52 10.60 13.39
N ALA A 344 22.85 11.54 12.71
CA ALA A 344 21.53 12.05 13.09
C ALA A 344 20.47 11.74 12.02
N GLY A 345 19.30 11.24 12.45
CA GLY A 345 18.16 10.96 11.58
C GLY A 345 18.00 9.47 11.18
N PRO A 346 16.83 9.08 10.62
CA PRO A 346 16.49 7.67 10.42
C PRO A 346 17.41 6.91 9.45
N ALA A 347 17.97 7.60 8.46
CA ALA A 347 18.85 7.02 7.43
C ALA A 347 20.30 6.79 7.91
N TYR A 348 20.71 7.47 8.99
CA TYR A 348 22.06 7.40 9.56
C TYR A 348 22.04 6.79 10.97
N LYS A 349 20.92 6.17 11.34
CA LYS A 349 20.70 5.55 12.64
C LYS A 349 21.72 4.43 12.86
N MET A 350 22.54 4.60 13.89
CA MET A 350 23.40 3.53 14.38
C MET A 350 22.63 2.69 15.40
N TRP A 351 22.54 1.40 15.15
CA TRP A 351 21.85 0.46 16.00
C TRP A 351 22.79 -0.12 17.05
N PHE A 352 22.29 -0.23 18.27
CA PHE A 352 23.02 -0.91 19.32
C PHE A 352 23.16 -2.40 18.98
N ASN A 353 24.27 -2.98 19.43
CA ASN A 353 24.68 -4.36 19.18
C ASN A 353 24.97 -4.67 17.70
N ARG A 354 25.17 -3.64 16.86
CA ARG A 354 25.79 -3.75 15.54
C ARG A 354 27.16 -3.10 15.56
N ALA A 355 28.11 -3.72 14.87
CA ALA A 355 29.44 -3.16 14.71
C ALA A 355 29.45 -2.20 13.52
N TYR A 356 30.17 -1.10 13.64
CA TYR A 356 30.33 -0.10 12.58
C TYR A 356 31.81 0.19 12.39
N LYS A 357 32.25 0.28 11.14
CA LYS A 357 33.55 0.81 10.75
C LYS A 357 33.42 2.30 10.49
N ILE A 358 34.10 3.09 11.28
CA ILE A 358 34.16 4.53 11.16
C ILE A 358 35.52 4.87 10.57
N SER A 359 35.59 5.60 9.46
CA SER A 359 36.86 6.06 8.92
C SER A 359 36.87 7.56 8.65
N LEU A 360 38.06 8.15 8.67
CA LEU A 360 38.29 9.51 8.23
C LEU A 360 39.71 9.67 7.68
N TRP A 361 39.92 10.67 6.85
CA TRP A 361 41.25 11.16 6.51
C TRP A 361 41.62 12.33 7.41
N ALA A 362 42.86 12.38 7.89
CA ALA A 362 43.37 13.54 8.61
C ALA A 362 44.87 13.79 8.37
N LYS A 363 45.28 15.06 8.49
CA LYS A 363 46.68 15.50 8.59
C LYS A 363 46.84 16.74 9.45
N GLY A 364 48.02 16.95 10.02
CA GLY A 364 48.44 18.19 10.62
C GLY A 364 49.09 19.15 9.61
N SER A 365 49.29 20.40 10.01
CA SER A 365 50.38 21.21 9.49
C SER A 365 51.72 20.68 9.99
N GLU A 366 52.81 21.04 9.33
CA GLU A 366 54.17 20.68 9.75
C GLU A 366 54.43 21.06 11.22
N ALA A 367 54.00 22.25 11.66
CA ALA A 367 54.13 22.68 13.05
C ALA A 367 53.36 21.78 14.03
N LEU A 368 52.12 21.39 13.68
CA LEU A 368 51.29 20.49 14.51
C LEU A 368 51.90 19.10 14.58
N ALA A 369 52.35 18.55 13.45
CA ALA A 369 52.98 17.23 13.37
C ALA A 369 54.27 17.17 14.19
N GLN A 370 55.16 18.16 14.03
CA GLN A 370 56.44 18.22 14.76
C GLN A 370 56.24 18.38 16.27
N PHE A 371 55.30 19.23 16.69
CA PHE A 371 54.96 19.37 18.10
C PHE A 371 54.32 18.09 18.68
N GLY A 372 53.43 17.46 17.90
CA GLY A 372 52.80 16.18 18.26
C GLY A 372 53.82 15.07 18.45
N ALA A 373 54.78 14.95 17.54
CA ALA A 373 55.88 13.99 17.62
C ALA A 373 56.78 14.24 18.84
N ALA A 374 57.16 15.49 19.08
CA ALA A 374 58.02 15.85 20.21
C ALA A 374 57.37 15.59 21.59
N ASN A 375 56.04 15.63 21.67
CA ASN A 375 55.27 15.52 22.92
C ASN A 375 54.42 14.25 23.03
N ASN A 376 54.56 13.31 22.08
CA ASN A 376 53.81 12.05 22.00
C ASN A 376 52.28 12.26 22.09
N LYS A 377 51.74 13.11 21.22
CA LYS A 377 50.32 13.49 21.20
C LYS A 377 49.61 12.91 19.96
N PRO A 378 48.93 11.76 20.07
CA PRO A 378 48.16 11.18 18.97
C PRO A 378 46.82 11.91 18.75
N LEU A 379 46.17 11.59 17.63
CA LEU A 379 44.76 11.90 17.41
C LEU A 379 43.91 11.08 18.41
N VAL A 380 42.74 11.57 18.78
CA VAL A 380 41.86 10.94 19.77
C VAL A 380 40.45 10.88 19.22
N PHE A 381 39.89 9.68 19.17
CA PHE A 381 38.49 9.44 18.85
C PHE A 381 37.67 9.37 20.15
N ILE A 382 36.57 10.10 20.20
CA ILE A 382 35.72 10.24 21.38
C ILE A 382 34.26 10.00 20.99
N PRO A 383 33.67 8.80 21.22
CA PRO A 383 32.23 8.67 21.13
C PRO A 383 31.58 9.49 22.24
N ASP A 384 30.82 10.50 21.83
CA ASP A 384 30.18 11.49 22.69
C ASP A 384 28.74 11.10 23.01
N ARG A 385 28.27 11.64 24.14
CA ARG A 385 26.86 11.55 24.54
C ARG A 385 26.04 12.63 23.81
N SER A 386 24.99 12.24 23.09
CA SER A 386 24.10 13.15 22.36
C SER A 386 23.25 14.05 23.26
N GLY A 387 22.89 13.60 24.47
CA GLY A 387 22.23 14.43 25.47
C GLY A 387 22.02 13.75 26.83
N ASP A 388 21.31 14.42 27.74
CA ASP A 388 21.02 13.88 29.09
C ASP A 388 19.79 12.92 29.12
N LYS A 389 19.34 12.47 27.95
CA LYS A 389 18.14 11.62 27.77
C LYS A 389 18.39 10.16 28.19
N ARG A 390 17.30 9.42 28.40
CA ARG A 390 17.20 8.11 29.06
C ARG A 390 18.13 7.03 28.48
N ILE A 391 18.20 6.89 27.16
CA ILE A 391 19.03 5.88 26.46
C ILE A 391 20.54 6.19 26.57
N ASP A 392 20.90 7.47 26.68
CA ASP A 392 22.28 7.94 26.71
C ASP A 392 22.93 7.89 28.10
N ARG A 393 22.17 7.64 29.19
CA ARG A 393 22.66 7.69 30.59
C ARG A 393 23.61 6.55 30.96
N THR A 394 23.68 5.50 30.13
CA THR A 394 24.60 4.37 30.28
C THR A 394 25.97 4.62 29.64
N ARG A 395 26.18 5.76 28.98
CA ARG A 395 27.43 6.12 28.30
C ARG A 395 28.36 6.94 29.19
N SER A 396 29.67 6.70 29.07
CA SER A 396 30.68 7.60 29.64
C SER A 396 30.73 8.91 28.83
N LYS A 397 30.64 10.06 29.51
CA LYS A 397 30.52 11.38 28.87
C LYS A 397 31.70 11.77 27.97
N TRP A 398 32.91 11.23 28.19
CA TRP A 398 34.14 11.65 27.48
C TRP A 398 35.11 10.48 27.26
N LEU A 399 34.70 9.49 26.47
CA LEU A 399 35.52 8.32 26.24
C LEU A 399 36.70 8.59 25.30
N GLN A 400 37.87 8.93 25.83
CA GLN A 400 39.05 9.09 24.97
C GLN A 400 39.59 7.74 24.49
N SER A 401 39.71 7.58 23.17
CA SER A 401 40.36 6.47 22.49
C SER A 401 41.44 7.03 21.55
N PRO A 402 42.69 7.18 22.03
CA PRO A 402 43.80 7.66 21.22
C PRO A 402 44.04 6.79 19.98
N THR A 403 44.63 7.31 18.91
CA THR A 403 45.18 6.52 17.81
C THR A 403 46.56 5.99 18.21
N LYS A 404 46.98 4.88 17.60
CA LYS A 404 48.31 4.31 17.84
C LYS A 404 49.40 5.16 17.19
N GLU A 405 49.11 5.73 16.02
CA GLU A 405 50.03 6.63 15.30
C GLU A 405 49.85 8.09 15.74
N ILE A 406 50.98 8.82 15.73
CA ILE A 406 51.00 10.27 15.92
C ILE A 406 50.62 10.91 14.59
N ILE A 407 49.79 11.95 14.65
CA ILE A 407 49.38 12.70 13.45
C ILE A 407 50.59 13.29 12.72
N THR A 408 50.66 13.04 11.41
CA THR A 408 51.71 13.54 10.51
C THR A 408 51.23 14.75 9.72
N ASP A 409 52.15 15.41 9.02
CA ASP A 409 51.85 16.45 8.03
C ASP A 409 51.47 15.89 6.65
N ASP A 410 51.54 14.57 6.47
CA ASP A 410 50.94 13.83 5.36
C ASP A 410 49.53 13.33 5.69
N TRP A 411 48.68 13.22 4.65
CA TRP A 411 47.33 12.65 4.76
C TRP A 411 47.38 11.16 5.10
N GLN A 412 46.71 10.79 6.19
CA GLN A 412 46.56 9.41 6.63
C GLN A 412 45.07 9.08 6.79
N LYS A 413 44.71 7.83 6.44
CA LYS A 413 43.39 7.29 6.72
C LYS A 413 43.38 6.64 8.10
N TYR A 414 42.48 7.08 8.96
CA TYR A 414 42.25 6.53 10.29
C TYR A 414 40.97 5.72 10.30
N GLU A 415 41.00 4.53 10.89
CA GLU A 415 39.86 3.62 10.95
C GLU A 415 39.61 3.13 12.37
N PHE A 416 38.34 3.05 12.75
CA PHE A 416 37.86 2.62 14.05
C PHE A 416 36.72 1.62 13.88
N ILE A 417 36.71 0.57 14.68
CA ILE A 417 35.56 -0.32 14.83
C ILE A 417 34.84 0.09 16.11
N TRP A 418 33.59 0.49 15.98
CA TRP A 418 32.72 0.84 17.08
C TRP A 418 31.62 -0.21 17.25
N TYR A 419 31.47 -0.72 18.46
CA TYR A 419 30.36 -1.57 18.86
C TYR A 419 29.92 -1.20 20.27
N GLU A 420 28.61 -1.09 20.45
CA GLU A 420 28.00 -0.83 21.76
C GLU A 420 26.94 -1.89 22.02
N ASP A 421 27.14 -2.75 23.04
CA ASP A 421 26.04 -3.56 23.53
C ASP A 421 25.08 -2.74 24.39
N MET A 422 23.79 -3.01 24.23
CA MET A 422 22.74 -2.39 25.04
C MET A 422 21.79 -3.48 25.51
N GLU A 423 22.32 -4.33 26.39
CA GLU A 423 21.57 -5.47 26.93
C GLU A 423 20.33 -5.04 27.74
N TYR A 424 20.33 -3.81 28.26
CA TYR A 424 19.30 -3.32 29.18
C TYR A 424 18.52 -2.10 28.63
N ALA A 425 18.70 -1.73 27.36
CA ALA A 425 18.00 -0.59 26.77
C ALA A 425 16.69 -1.00 26.10
N ILE A 426 15.69 -0.13 26.22
CA ILE A 426 14.35 -0.32 25.65
C ILE A 426 14.11 0.77 24.60
N GLY A 427 13.66 0.38 23.42
CA GLY A 427 13.07 1.29 22.44
C GLY A 427 11.62 1.57 22.80
N ARG A 428 11.22 2.85 22.74
CA ARG A 428 9.80 3.24 22.71
C ARG A 428 9.29 3.26 21.28
N LYS A 429 8.00 3.02 21.10
CA LYS A 429 7.30 3.37 19.85
C LYS A 429 7.46 4.87 19.48
N SER A 430 7.73 5.72 20.46
CA SER A 430 7.84 7.19 20.33
C SER A 430 9.25 7.76 20.55
N ASP A 431 10.28 6.94 20.76
CA ASP A 431 11.64 7.48 20.90
C ASP A 431 12.21 7.73 19.51
N THR A 432 12.38 9.01 19.17
CA THR A 432 12.84 9.49 17.85
C THR A 432 14.28 9.99 17.85
N ASP A 433 14.95 10.00 19.02
CA ASP A 433 16.34 10.44 19.16
C ASP A 433 17.32 9.28 18.91
N PHE A 434 17.79 9.20 17.67
CA PHE A 434 18.74 8.19 17.19
C PHE A 434 20.16 8.73 17.04
N THR A 435 20.43 9.91 17.60
CA THR A 435 21.67 10.64 17.37
C THR A 435 22.83 9.91 18.05
N THR A 436 23.85 9.51 17.31
CA THR A 436 25.13 9.08 17.89
C THR A 436 26.20 10.09 17.55
N ARG A 437 26.93 10.61 18.54
CA ARG A 437 27.96 11.64 18.33
C ARG A 437 29.37 11.06 18.49
N PHE A 438 30.31 11.56 17.71
CA PHE A 438 31.72 11.21 17.75
C PHE A 438 32.55 12.48 17.61
N THR A 439 33.58 12.66 18.43
CA THR A 439 34.51 13.78 18.35
C THR A 439 35.90 13.29 17.99
N ILE A 440 36.53 13.95 17.03
CA ILE A 440 37.94 13.81 16.71
C ILE A 440 38.68 14.96 17.36
N ARG A 441 39.65 14.65 18.22
CA ARG A 441 40.42 15.62 19.01
C ARG A 441 41.92 15.37 18.88
N THR A 442 42.72 16.42 18.80
CA THR A 442 44.19 16.34 18.97
C THR A 442 44.66 17.29 20.07
N TYR A 443 45.62 16.81 20.85
CA TYR A 443 46.35 17.58 21.87
C TYR A 443 47.72 18.05 21.37
N ALA A 444 48.01 17.90 20.07
CA ALA A 444 49.27 18.29 19.43
C ALA A 444 49.40 19.82 19.23
N VAL A 445 48.96 20.61 20.21
CA VAL A 445 49.03 22.07 20.19
C VAL A 445 49.55 22.62 21.52
N PRO A 446 50.30 23.74 21.52
CA PRO A 446 50.86 24.34 22.74
C PRO A 446 49.82 25.12 23.55
N VAL A 447 50.03 25.27 24.86
CA VAL A 447 49.16 26.09 25.73
C VAL A 447 49.42 27.58 25.47
N GLY A 448 48.38 28.33 25.10
CA GLY A 448 48.46 29.70 24.57
C GLY A 448 48.87 30.79 25.56
N THR A 449 49.22 30.44 26.80
CA THR A 449 49.78 31.37 27.79
C THR A 449 51.31 31.47 27.75
N GLU A 450 51.97 30.72 26.87
CA GLU A 450 53.44 30.76 26.67
C GLU A 450 53.91 31.79 25.62
N ASN A 451 53.18 32.90 25.43
CA ASN A 451 53.51 33.96 24.48
C ASN A 451 54.76 34.77 24.88
N ASN A 452 55.97 34.23 24.80
CA ASN A 452 57.18 35.01 25.13
C ASN A 452 58.47 34.56 24.41
N LEU A 453 58.41 34.02 23.18
CA LEU A 453 59.62 33.79 22.38
C LEU A 453 59.69 34.79 21.21
N THR A 454 60.87 35.42 21.05
CA THR A 454 61.14 36.42 20.01
C THR A 454 62.42 36.03 19.28
N ALA A 455 62.38 35.98 17.95
CA ALA A 455 63.54 35.69 17.10
C ALA A 455 63.74 36.82 16.11
N THR A 456 65.00 37.16 15.85
CA THR A 456 65.38 38.11 14.81
C THR A 456 65.68 37.33 13.54
N ILE A 457 64.80 37.45 12.54
CA ILE A 457 65.00 36.82 11.23
C ILE A 457 66.00 37.62 10.39
N GLU A 458 66.52 37.06 9.29
CA GLU A 458 67.56 37.68 8.46
C GLU A 458 67.19 39.07 7.90
N SER A 459 65.89 39.42 7.84
CA SER A 459 65.40 40.75 7.46
C SER A 459 65.54 41.81 8.57
N GLY A 460 65.91 41.43 9.79
CA GLY A 460 66.01 42.31 10.97
C GLY A 460 64.68 42.53 11.71
N GLU A 461 63.57 41.94 11.25
CA GLU A 461 62.29 41.99 11.96
C GLU A 461 62.27 41.01 13.15
N ALA A 462 61.69 41.46 14.26
CA ALA A 462 61.43 40.62 15.42
C ALA A 462 60.08 39.91 15.23
N VAL A 463 60.11 38.60 15.05
CA VAL A 463 58.91 37.78 14.91
C VAL A 463 58.61 37.11 16.25
N GLN A 464 57.36 37.23 16.71
CA GLN A 464 56.86 36.51 17.88
C GLN A 464 56.38 35.12 17.47
N TYR A 465 56.80 34.10 18.20
CA TYR A 465 56.45 32.71 17.94
C TYR A 465 56.21 31.97 19.26
N ILE A 466 55.63 30.77 19.17
CA ILE A 466 55.29 29.94 20.32
C ILE A 466 56.01 28.59 20.30
N TYR A 467 56.50 28.16 19.14
CA TYR A 467 57.25 26.91 18.98
C TYR A 467 58.26 27.05 17.85
N SER A 468 59.38 26.31 17.95
CA SER A 468 60.35 26.23 16.86
C SER A 468 60.77 24.78 16.63
N TYR A 469 60.93 24.40 15.37
CA TYR A 469 61.34 23.06 14.96
C TYR A 469 62.27 23.11 13.75
N GLN A 470 62.87 21.98 13.40
CA GLN A 470 63.64 21.82 12.16
C GLN A 470 62.73 21.25 11.09
N ASN A 471 62.58 21.95 9.96
CA ASN A 471 61.85 21.40 8.82
C ASN A 471 62.64 20.27 8.14
N SER A 472 62.03 19.62 7.15
CA SER A 472 62.67 18.55 6.37
C SER A 472 63.96 18.99 5.62
N ALA A 473 64.17 20.29 5.41
CA ALA A 473 65.38 20.87 4.81
C ALA A 473 66.49 21.18 5.85
N GLY A 474 66.22 20.99 7.15
CA GLY A 474 67.16 21.31 8.24
C GLY A 474 67.23 22.80 8.57
N GLU A 475 66.19 23.55 8.25
CA GLU A 475 66.04 24.96 8.58
C GLU A 475 65.19 25.12 9.85
N THR A 476 65.58 26.07 10.72
CA THR A 476 64.78 26.41 11.89
C THR A 476 63.54 27.20 11.47
N VAL A 477 62.37 26.61 11.65
CA VAL A 477 61.08 27.27 11.44
C VAL A 477 60.53 27.76 12.78
N TYR A 478 60.04 29.00 12.80
CA TYR A 478 59.41 29.63 13.96
C TYR A 478 57.90 29.69 13.72
N ALA A 479 57.13 28.93 14.51
CA ALA A 479 55.69 28.80 14.37
C ALA A 479 54.92 29.60 15.42
N GLY A 480 53.94 30.40 14.99
CA GLY A 480 52.92 31.04 15.80
C GLY A 480 51.70 30.15 16.02
N LEU A 481 50.64 30.68 16.66
CA LEU A 481 49.42 29.92 16.97
C LEU A 481 48.69 29.44 15.71
N GLU A 482 48.64 30.28 14.69
CA GLU A 482 47.95 30.04 13.42
C GLU A 482 48.64 29.00 12.51
N ASP A 483 49.89 28.67 12.80
CA ASP A 483 50.64 27.64 12.09
C ASP A 483 50.24 26.22 12.52
N PHE A 484 49.51 26.08 13.64
CA PHE A 484 48.99 24.80 14.12
C PHE A 484 47.61 24.55 13.53
N LYS A 485 47.54 23.68 12.51
CA LYS A 485 46.33 23.38 11.75
C LYS A 485 46.06 21.89 11.70
N LEU A 486 44.80 21.50 11.82
CA LEU A 486 44.32 20.13 11.63
C LEU A 486 43.40 20.10 10.41
N TYR A 487 43.68 19.21 9.47
CA TYR A 487 42.85 18.97 8.30
C TYR A 487 42.12 17.63 8.45
N ILE A 488 40.83 17.58 8.14
CA ILE A 488 40.01 16.37 8.16
C ILE A 488 39.15 16.31 6.89
N ASP A 489 39.00 15.12 6.31
CA ASP A 489 38.15 14.87 5.15
C ASP A 489 37.54 13.45 5.18
N ASP A 490 36.49 13.23 4.37
CA ASP A 490 35.83 11.94 4.08
C ASP A 490 35.56 11.07 5.33
N VAL A 491 34.60 11.54 6.14
CA VAL A 491 34.17 10.84 7.35
C VAL A 491 33.03 9.88 7.01
N THR A 492 33.31 8.58 7.11
CA THR A 492 32.36 7.51 6.78
C THR A 492 32.00 6.69 8.00
N ILE A 493 30.76 6.19 8.04
CA ILE A 493 30.29 5.23 9.03
C ILE A 493 29.62 4.08 8.30
N ALA A 494 30.32 2.97 8.11
CA ALA A 494 29.78 1.80 7.45
C ALA A 494 29.37 0.73 8.49
N PRO A 495 28.20 0.10 8.39
CA PRO A 495 27.93 -1.09 9.18
C PRO A 495 28.90 -2.21 8.78
N LEU A 496 29.44 -2.91 9.79
CA LEU A 496 30.19 -4.13 9.58
C LEU A 496 29.19 -5.28 9.54
N ASP A 497 28.81 -5.64 8.33
CA ASP A 497 27.77 -6.62 8.03
C ASP A 497 28.22 -8.07 8.24
N ILE A 498 28.56 -8.44 9.49
CA ILE A 498 28.83 -9.84 9.86
C ILE A 498 27.58 -10.73 9.60
N VAL A 499 26.39 -10.11 9.68
CA VAL A 499 25.05 -10.70 9.52
C VAL A 499 24.46 -10.47 8.12
N TYR A 500 25.17 -9.83 7.18
CA TYR A 500 24.63 -9.60 5.82
C TYR A 500 25.67 -9.79 4.70
N ASN A 501 26.96 -9.72 5.03
CA ASN A 501 28.05 -10.03 4.11
C ASN A 501 28.77 -11.33 4.49
N GLY A 502 28.30 -12.06 5.51
CA GLY A 502 28.52 -13.49 5.77
C GLY A 502 29.95 -13.99 6.04
N ASP A 503 30.97 -13.13 6.00
CA ASP A 503 32.29 -13.42 6.54
C ASP A 503 32.25 -13.08 8.03
N MET A 504 32.47 -14.09 8.87
CA MET A 504 32.27 -13.96 10.32
C MET A 504 33.39 -13.16 11.02
N ALA A 505 34.38 -12.67 10.26
CA ALA A 505 35.45 -11.82 10.74
C ALA A 505 35.17 -10.33 10.46
N VAL A 506 35.27 -9.48 11.48
CA VAL A 506 35.24 -8.01 11.34
C VAL A 506 36.59 -7.43 10.89
N LYS A 507 37.63 -8.26 10.87
CA LYS A 507 39.01 -7.86 10.59
C LYS A 507 39.47 -8.40 9.24
N ASP A 508 39.97 -7.52 8.38
CA ASP A 508 40.76 -7.92 7.22
C ASP A 508 42.21 -8.23 7.60
N ALA A 509 42.88 -9.10 6.83
CA ALA A 509 44.29 -9.45 7.08
C ALA A 509 45.24 -8.22 7.06
N ALA A 510 44.79 -7.10 6.49
CA ALA A 510 45.51 -5.84 6.39
C ALA A 510 45.30 -4.87 7.57
N ASP A 511 44.29 -5.08 8.44
CA ASP A 511 43.89 -4.17 9.53
C ASP A 511 44.82 -4.27 10.76
N ASN A 512 46.10 -4.00 10.57
CA ASN A 512 47.04 -3.83 11.67
C ASN A 512 46.93 -2.35 12.12
N ASP A 513 46.49 -2.12 13.36
CA ASP A 513 46.40 -0.80 14.03
C ASP A 513 45.05 -0.06 13.97
N THR A 514 44.00 -0.70 13.44
CA THR A 514 42.61 -0.25 13.58
C THR A 514 42.18 -0.27 15.05
N GLY A 515 41.73 0.88 15.56
CA GLY A 515 41.26 1.01 16.94
C GLY A 515 39.90 0.34 17.14
N VAL A 516 39.71 -0.39 18.24
CA VAL A 516 38.46 -1.07 18.56
C VAL A 516 37.90 -0.48 19.84
N ILE A 517 36.70 0.07 19.73
CA ILE A 517 35.96 0.67 20.83
C ILE A 517 34.74 -0.19 21.08
N TYR A 518 34.73 -0.85 22.23
CA TYR A 518 33.71 -1.83 22.58
C TYR A 518 33.15 -1.55 23.97
N TYR A 519 31.84 -1.35 24.05
CA TYR A 519 31.12 -1.27 25.32
C TYR A 519 30.46 -2.62 25.58
N LYS A 520 30.78 -3.22 26.74
CA LYS A 520 30.14 -4.47 27.24
C LYS A 520 29.51 -4.26 28.59
N ASN A 521 28.24 -4.56 28.75
CA ASN A 521 27.53 -4.46 30.04
C ASN A 521 27.77 -3.10 30.72
N GLY A 522 27.74 -2.01 29.95
CA GLY A 522 28.02 -0.66 30.45
C GLY A 522 29.48 -0.40 30.90
N LYS A 523 30.40 -1.34 30.69
CA LYS A 523 31.84 -1.18 30.96
C LYS A 523 32.59 -0.90 29.66
N LYS A 524 33.41 0.16 29.69
CA LYS A 524 34.36 0.49 28.62
C LYS A 524 35.40 -0.62 28.47
N SER A 525 35.63 -1.05 27.23
CA SER A 525 36.92 -1.54 26.77
C SER A 525 37.35 -0.78 25.52
N SER A 526 38.63 -0.41 25.43
CA SER A 526 39.23 0.10 24.20
C SER A 526 40.52 -0.66 23.99
N ASP A 527 40.68 -1.25 22.81
CA ASP A 527 41.85 -2.05 22.43
C ASP A 527 42.22 -1.75 20.96
N TYR A 528 43.31 -2.32 20.47
CA TYR A 528 43.70 -2.23 19.06
C TYR A 528 43.75 -3.63 18.44
N CYS A 529 43.48 -3.71 17.14
CA CYS A 529 43.63 -4.97 16.42
C CYS A 529 45.08 -5.48 16.50
N ALA A 530 45.30 -6.63 17.16
CA ALA A 530 46.61 -7.26 17.20
C ALA A 530 46.96 -7.91 15.84
N PRO A 531 48.24 -7.90 15.40
CA PRO A 531 48.65 -8.58 14.16
C PRO A 531 48.39 -10.10 14.23
N GLY A 532 47.74 -10.67 13.20
CA GLY A 532 47.66 -12.12 12.99
C GLY A 532 46.47 -12.90 13.58
N GLY A 533 45.44 -12.26 14.15
CA GLY A 533 44.19 -12.96 14.51
C GLY A 533 43.00 -12.03 14.75
N ASP A 534 41.79 -12.47 14.39
CA ASP A 534 40.54 -11.79 14.75
C ASP A 534 40.03 -12.31 16.09
N THR A 535 40.47 -11.66 17.17
CA THR A 535 40.03 -11.92 18.54
C THR A 535 38.82 -11.08 18.95
N ILE A 536 38.28 -10.29 18.02
CA ILE A 536 37.25 -9.27 18.30
C ILE A 536 35.87 -9.86 17.99
N SER A 537 35.72 -10.48 16.81
CA SER A 537 34.44 -11.03 16.33
C SER A 537 33.81 -12.07 17.26
N ALA A 538 34.61 -12.95 17.86
CA ALA A 538 34.10 -13.93 18.82
C ALA A 538 33.47 -13.28 20.07
N ASN A 539 33.96 -12.10 20.48
CA ASN A 539 33.38 -11.34 21.59
C ASN A 539 32.06 -10.67 21.23
N LEU A 540 31.80 -10.42 19.93
CA LEU A 540 30.54 -9.87 19.41
C LEU A 540 29.42 -10.92 19.43
N PHE A 541 29.74 -12.19 19.18
CA PHE A 541 28.81 -13.32 19.29
C PHE A 541 28.68 -13.88 20.71
N HIS A 542 29.47 -13.36 21.66
CA HIS A 542 29.52 -13.76 23.07
C HIS A 542 29.95 -15.21 23.36
N ALA A 543 30.05 -16.08 22.35
CA ALA A 543 30.56 -17.44 22.42
C ALA A 543 31.14 -17.90 21.06
N GLY A 544 31.91 -18.99 21.06
CA GLY A 544 32.55 -19.55 19.86
C GLY A 544 33.91 -18.92 19.50
N THR A 545 34.47 -19.39 18.39
CA THR A 545 35.77 -18.96 17.85
C THR A 545 35.67 -18.74 16.34
N ILE A 546 36.24 -17.66 15.84
CA ILE A 546 36.33 -17.41 14.40
C ILE A 546 37.54 -18.12 13.83
N ALA A 547 37.33 -18.90 12.77
CA ALA A 547 38.39 -19.62 12.09
C ALA A 547 38.13 -19.69 10.59
N ALA A 548 39.21 -19.70 9.80
CA ALA A 548 39.11 -19.98 8.37
C ALA A 548 38.71 -21.44 8.14
N ASP A 549 37.70 -21.69 7.31
CA ASP A 549 37.30 -23.04 6.89
C ASP A 549 37.17 -23.11 5.35
N ALA A 550 38.21 -23.61 4.69
CA ALA A 550 38.26 -23.71 3.23
C ALA A 550 37.15 -24.62 2.64
N THR A 551 36.52 -25.48 3.45
CA THR A 551 35.42 -26.33 2.98
C THR A 551 34.16 -25.51 2.69
N PHE A 552 33.97 -24.36 3.35
CA PHE A 552 32.81 -23.49 3.10
C PHE A 552 32.77 -23.01 1.66
N GLN A 553 33.87 -22.41 1.18
CA GLN A 553 33.97 -21.95 -0.20
C GLN A 553 33.89 -23.12 -1.21
N GLN A 554 34.51 -24.27 -0.90
CA GLN A 554 34.50 -25.43 -1.78
C GLN A 554 33.10 -26.04 -1.96
N GLU A 555 32.29 -26.08 -0.91
CA GLU A 555 30.97 -26.70 -0.92
C GLU A 555 29.86 -25.73 -1.36
N THR A 556 29.98 -24.44 -1.04
CA THR A 556 28.92 -23.43 -1.31
C THR A 556 29.19 -22.56 -2.54
N GLY A 557 30.45 -22.41 -2.95
CA GLY A 557 30.87 -21.48 -4.00
C GLY A 557 30.97 -20.00 -3.57
N LEU A 558 30.70 -19.67 -2.30
CA LEU A 558 30.79 -18.31 -1.76
C LEU A 558 32.23 -17.97 -1.38
N GLU A 559 32.73 -16.78 -1.74
CA GLU A 559 34.14 -16.37 -1.53
C GLU A 559 34.57 -16.12 -0.06
N LYS A 560 33.67 -16.38 0.89
CA LYS A 560 33.84 -16.05 2.32
C LYS A 560 34.71 -17.08 3.01
N LYS A 561 35.64 -16.63 3.87
CA LYS A 561 36.69 -17.52 4.41
C LYS A 561 36.51 -17.87 5.87
N ASN A 562 35.95 -16.97 6.69
CA ASN A 562 35.87 -17.19 8.12
C ASN A 562 34.46 -17.58 8.58
N VAL A 563 34.41 -18.58 9.45
CA VAL A 563 33.19 -19.14 10.01
C VAL A 563 33.26 -19.10 11.53
N LEU A 564 32.10 -19.04 12.20
CA LEU A 564 32.00 -19.12 13.65
C LEU A 564 31.91 -20.59 14.05
N LYS A 565 32.95 -21.12 14.70
CA LYS A 565 32.97 -22.46 15.29
C LYS A 565 32.51 -22.39 16.74
N VAL A 566 31.48 -23.16 17.06
CA VAL A 566 30.78 -23.14 18.33
C VAL A 566 30.97 -24.48 19.02
N ALA A 567 31.41 -24.47 20.28
CA ALA A 567 31.53 -25.70 21.06
C ALA A 567 30.14 -26.23 21.46
N ALA A 568 30.06 -27.51 21.80
CA ALA A 568 28.81 -28.11 22.25
C ALA A 568 28.24 -27.38 23.47
N ASN A 569 26.94 -27.07 23.45
CA ASN A 569 26.21 -26.32 24.49
C ASN A 569 26.62 -24.84 24.66
N GLU A 570 27.45 -24.28 23.79
CA GLU A 570 27.61 -22.83 23.71
C GLU A 570 26.44 -22.20 22.94
N THR A 571 26.06 -20.98 23.30
CA THR A 571 24.95 -20.24 22.67
C THR A 571 25.48 -18.90 22.17
N PRO A 572 26.04 -18.86 20.95
CA PRO A 572 26.39 -17.59 20.33
C PRO A 572 25.10 -16.82 20.05
N TYR A 573 25.14 -15.52 20.29
CA TYR A 573 24.02 -14.63 20.03
C TYR A 573 24.47 -13.27 19.54
N GLN A 574 23.63 -12.65 18.72
CA GLN A 574 23.77 -11.26 18.28
C GLN A 574 22.39 -10.61 18.24
N SER A 575 22.28 -9.33 18.57
CA SER A 575 20.98 -8.65 18.41
C SER A 575 20.74 -8.30 16.96
N VAL A 576 19.50 -8.37 16.50
CA VAL A 576 19.14 -8.13 15.10
C VAL A 576 18.25 -6.90 14.94
N GLU A 577 18.38 -6.25 13.78
CA GLU A 577 17.58 -5.09 13.41
C GLU A 577 16.25 -5.55 12.83
N ILE A 578 15.22 -5.58 13.66
CA ILE A 578 13.86 -5.89 13.22
C ILE A 578 12.85 -4.88 13.80
N ASP A 579 12.00 -4.35 12.92
CA ASP A 579 10.98 -3.37 13.24
C ASP A 579 9.68 -4.02 13.66
N GLN A 580 9.01 -3.35 14.61
CA GLN A 580 7.73 -3.79 15.15
C GLN A 580 6.64 -3.87 14.07
N GLY A 581 5.91 -4.97 14.04
CA GLY A 581 4.82 -5.26 13.10
C GLY A 581 5.26 -5.86 11.76
N LYS A 582 6.54 -6.21 11.60
CA LYS A 582 7.10 -6.71 10.33
C LYS A 582 7.54 -8.16 10.41
N THR A 583 7.62 -8.79 9.24
CA THR A 583 8.10 -10.18 9.07
C THR A 583 9.48 -10.18 8.45
N TYR A 584 10.34 -11.08 8.91
CA TYR A 584 11.72 -11.22 8.47
C TYR A 584 12.03 -12.67 8.07
N LYS A 585 12.79 -12.86 6.99
CA LYS A 585 13.41 -14.12 6.60
C LYS A 585 14.82 -14.17 7.20
N ILE A 586 15.08 -15.17 8.01
CA ILE A 586 16.41 -15.46 8.56
C ILE A 586 16.98 -16.62 7.76
N SER A 587 18.16 -16.45 7.16
CA SER A 587 18.86 -17.54 6.48
C SER A 587 20.31 -17.63 6.92
N PHE A 588 20.88 -18.82 6.99
CA PHE A 588 22.26 -19.04 7.42
C PHE A 588 22.77 -20.39 6.95
N TRP A 589 24.09 -20.56 6.88
CA TRP A 589 24.72 -21.85 6.59
C TRP A 589 25.29 -22.46 7.85
N ALA A 590 25.06 -23.75 8.08
CA ALA A 590 25.68 -24.47 9.19
C ALA A 590 26.16 -25.87 8.80
N LYS A 591 27.16 -26.37 9.54
CA LYS A 591 27.76 -27.70 9.40
C LYS A 591 28.07 -28.29 10.77
N ALA A 592 27.90 -29.61 10.92
CA ALA A 592 28.34 -30.35 12.10
C ALA A 592 29.86 -30.31 12.26
N GLU A 593 30.35 -30.11 13.48
CA GLU A 593 31.74 -30.39 13.84
C GLU A 593 31.83 -31.80 14.46
N SER A 594 33.00 -32.43 14.33
CA SER A 594 33.27 -33.86 14.62
C SER A 594 32.37 -34.50 15.67
N GLY A 595 31.47 -35.40 15.24
CA GLY A 595 30.61 -36.21 16.13
C GLY A 595 29.23 -35.61 16.42
N SER A 596 28.90 -34.47 15.80
CA SER A 596 27.64 -33.72 16.04
C SER A 596 26.62 -33.87 14.91
N GLU A 597 26.87 -34.74 13.93
CA GLU A 597 25.94 -35.01 12.83
C GLU A 597 24.61 -35.52 13.38
N ASN A 598 23.52 -35.03 12.79
CA ASN A 598 22.14 -35.32 13.18
C ASN A 598 21.69 -34.73 14.52
N MET A 599 22.54 -33.95 15.21
CA MET A 599 22.12 -33.22 16.41
C MET A 599 21.19 -32.05 16.05
N PRO A 600 20.19 -31.72 16.89
CA PRO A 600 19.27 -30.62 16.63
C PRO A 600 19.98 -29.26 16.56
N LEU A 601 19.54 -28.40 15.65
CA LEU A 601 19.97 -27.00 15.54
C LEU A 601 18.75 -26.10 15.59
N TYR A 602 18.81 -25.05 16.40
CA TYR A 602 17.72 -24.10 16.58
C TYR A 602 18.23 -22.68 16.31
N ALA A 603 17.48 -21.90 15.53
CA ALA A 603 17.55 -20.45 15.58
C ALA A 603 16.54 -19.95 16.62
N MET A 604 17.00 -19.11 17.55
CA MET A 604 16.22 -18.62 18.68
C MET A 604 16.27 -17.09 18.72
N MET A 605 15.14 -16.46 19.06
CA MET A 605 15.08 -15.04 19.38
C MET A 605 14.81 -14.89 20.88
N ASP A 606 15.80 -14.50 21.68
CA ASP A 606 15.65 -14.33 23.14
C ASP A 606 15.16 -12.92 23.52
N ARG A 607 14.43 -12.85 24.65
CA ARG A 607 13.78 -11.68 25.25
C ARG A 607 14.13 -11.45 26.73
N SER A 608 14.79 -12.38 27.44
CA SER A 608 14.88 -12.31 28.91
C SER A 608 15.88 -11.25 29.42
N ILE A 609 15.48 -10.48 30.45
CA ILE A 609 16.40 -9.65 31.26
C ILE A 609 16.65 -10.44 32.56
N LYS A 610 17.85 -11.00 32.70
CA LYS A 610 18.27 -11.69 33.92
C LYS A 610 18.94 -10.70 34.87
N GLY A 611 18.42 -10.58 36.09
CA GLY A 611 18.98 -9.73 37.14
C GLY A 611 18.55 -10.16 38.54
N ASP A 612 18.99 -9.44 39.57
CA ASP A 612 18.63 -9.76 40.97
C ASP A 612 17.13 -9.59 41.21
N VAL A 613 16.43 -10.68 41.49
CA VAL A 613 15.00 -10.70 41.80
C VAL A 613 14.76 -9.93 43.11
N LEU A 614 13.85 -8.96 43.08
CA LEU A 614 13.47 -8.17 44.25
C LEU A 614 12.27 -8.79 44.96
N ASP A 615 12.24 -8.74 46.29
CA ASP A 615 11.08 -9.17 47.09
C ASP A 615 9.93 -8.13 47.08
N SER A 616 8.81 -8.43 47.74
CA SER A 616 7.63 -7.57 47.74
C SER A 616 7.66 -6.44 48.80
N THR A 617 8.82 -6.12 49.38
CA THR A 617 8.91 -5.15 50.49
C THR A 617 8.78 -3.72 49.97
N VAL A 618 7.82 -2.94 50.46
CA VAL A 618 7.69 -1.52 50.07
C VAL A 618 8.63 -0.67 50.92
N THR A 619 9.58 0.03 50.31
CA THR A 619 10.51 0.92 51.04
C THR A 619 9.85 2.27 51.34
N ASP A 620 10.34 2.95 52.39
CA ASP A 620 9.80 4.23 52.85
C ASP A 620 9.72 5.28 51.73
N LYS A 621 8.72 6.18 51.83
CA LYS A 621 8.51 7.28 50.88
C LYS A 621 9.76 8.15 50.76
N ASN A 622 10.20 8.38 49.53
CA ASN A 622 11.19 9.41 49.26
C ASN A 622 10.59 10.83 49.47
N PRO A 623 11.40 11.91 49.50
CA PRO A 623 10.92 13.28 49.72
C PRO A 623 9.85 13.77 48.72
N ASN A 624 9.72 13.09 47.58
CA ASN A 624 8.74 13.38 46.53
C ASN A 624 7.44 12.56 46.67
N GLY A 625 7.29 11.78 47.76
CA GLY A 625 6.08 11.05 48.09
C GLY A 625 5.91 9.70 47.38
N LEU A 626 6.94 9.23 46.67
CA LEU A 626 6.92 7.97 45.91
C LEU A 626 7.48 6.81 46.77
N LEU A 627 6.82 5.65 46.69
CA LEU A 627 7.22 4.41 47.35
C LEU A 627 8.13 3.59 46.42
N GLY A 628 9.21 3.00 46.94
CA GLY A 628 10.04 2.01 46.22
C GLY A 628 9.58 0.57 46.50
N TYR A 629 9.97 -0.39 45.65
CA TYR A 629 9.67 -1.82 45.82
C TYR A 629 10.94 -2.67 45.84
N GLY A 630 11.06 -3.48 46.88
CA GLY A 630 11.82 -4.73 47.01
C GLY A 630 13.28 -4.61 47.50
N ASN A 631 13.66 -5.48 48.43
CA ASN A 631 15.07 -5.79 48.70
C ASN A 631 15.54 -6.88 47.72
N SER A 632 16.81 -6.88 47.33
CA SER A 632 17.38 -8.01 46.55
C SER A 632 17.24 -9.31 47.33
N THR A 633 16.71 -10.33 46.68
CA THR A 633 16.62 -11.70 47.21
C THR A 633 17.95 -12.44 47.12
N GLY A 634 18.94 -11.90 46.39
CA GLY A 634 20.19 -12.57 46.06
C GLY A 634 20.06 -13.69 45.02
N ILE A 635 18.87 -13.86 44.40
CA ILE A 635 18.61 -14.82 43.34
C ILE A 635 18.56 -14.06 42.01
N THR A 636 19.33 -14.53 41.02
CA THR A 636 19.26 -13.99 39.65
C THR A 636 18.13 -14.67 38.87
N GLY A 637 17.23 -13.90 38.28
CA GLY A 637 16.05 -14.38 37.56
C GLY A 637 15.47 -13.33 36.60
N ASP A 638 14.30 -13.60 36.02
CA ASP A 638 13.60 -12.63 35.18
C ASP A 638 13.07 -11.47 36.04
N ILE A 639 13.50 -10.24 35.76
CA ILE A 639 13.15 -9.07 36.58
C ILE A 639 12.27 -8.05 35.82
N PRO A 640 11.24 -7.47 36.49
CA PRO A 640 10.54 -6.27 36.00
C PRO A 640 11.50 -5.08 35.96
N PHE A 641 11.39 -4.24 34.93
CA PHE A 641 12.32 -3.13 34.70
C PHE A 641 11.81 -1.80 35.30
N TYR A 642 12.71 -1.03 35.92
CA TYR A 642 12.43 0.33 36.45
C TYR A 642 13.29 1.36 35.71
N LEU A 643 12.82 2.60 35.57
CA LEU A 643 13.46 3.66 34.76
C LEU A 643 13.88 4.83 35.62
N TYR A 644 15.02 5.46 35.33
CA TYR A 644 15.36 6.75 35.93
C TYR A 644 14.77 7.91 35.11
N SER A 645 14.29 8.95 35.81
CA SER A 645 13.72 10.18 35.25
C SER A 645 14.16 11.40 36.08
N GLY A 646 14.20 12.59 35.50
CA GLY A 646 14.66 13.81 36.15
C GLY A 646 16.16 14.12 35.94
N THR A 647 16.67 15.19 36.57
CA THR A 647 18.03 15.70 36.33
C THR A 647 19.06 14.96 37.16
N GLN A 648 19.99 14.26 36.50
CA GLN A 648 21.08 13.52 37.14
C GLN A 648 22.26 14.47 37.45
N GLN A 649 22.83 14.43 38.66
CA GLN A 649 24.03 15.21 39.00
C GLN A 649 25.34 14.40 39.02
N ASN A 650 25.26 13.06 39.00
CA ASN A 650 26.42 12.16 38.97
C ASN A 650 26.77 11.67 37.55
N VAL A 651 28.01 11.22 37.38
CA VAL A 651 28.62 10.94 36.07
C VAL A 651 28.17 9.59 35.46
N PHE A 652 27.58 8.68 36.24
CA PHE A 652 27.09 7.35 35.80
C PHE A 652 26.17 6.68 36.85
N HIS A 653 25.23 5.81 36.45
CA HIS A 653 24.53 4.85 37.32
C HIS A 653 25.09 3.45 37.11
N ASP A 654 25.37 2.70 38.18
CA ASP A 654 25.75 1.29 38.07
C ASP A 654 24.54 0.48 37.57
N TYR A 655 24.67 -0.23 36.45
CA TYR A 655 23.56 -0.93 35.78
C TYR A 655 22.91 -2.02 36.64
N ASN A 656 23.59 -2.44 37.70
CA ASN A 656 23.15 -3.45 38.66
C ASN A 656 22.67 -2.86 40.00
N LYS A 657 22.52 -1.52 40.12
CA LYS A 657 22.07 -0.86 41.36
C LYS A 657 21.00 0.18 41.09
N PHE A 658 19.89 0.08 41.83
CA PHE A 658 18.82 1.08 41.83
C PHE A 658 19.08 2.21 42.84
N GLU A 659 20.03 3.10 42.54
CA GLU A 659 20.36 4.25 43.41
C GLU A 659 19.91 5.59 42.78
N ILE A 660 19.08 6.36 43.50
CA ILE A 660 18.80 7.77 43.19
C ILE A 660 19.96 8.59 43.72
N THR A 661 20.63 9.33 42.86
CA THR A 661 21.92 9.97 43.15
C THR A 661 21.84 11.48 43.39
N ALA A 662 20.68 12.12 43.13
CA ALA A 662 20.50 13.56 43.29
C ALA A 662 19.04 13.96 43.59
N ASP A 663 18.86 15.16 44.18
CA ASP A 663 17.55 15.78 44.36
C ASP A 663 16.93 16.16 43.01
N GLY A 664 15.75 15.61 42.72
CA GLY A 664 15.04 15.79 41.44
C GLY A 664 15.14 14.59 40.49
N GLU A 665 15.96 13.60 40.83
CA GLU A 665 15.97 12.29 40.19
C GLU A 665 14.87 11.40 40.78
N THR A 666 14.14 10.69 39.92
CA THR A 666 12.98 9.86 40.23
C THR A 666 13.09 8.52 39.52
N VAL A 667 12.48 7.50 40.10
CA VAL A 667 12.30 6.21 39.42
C VAL A 667 10.89 6.16 38.87
N VAL A 668 10.75 6.00 37.56
CA VAL A 668 9.50 5.79 36.84
C VAL A 668 9.41 4.31 36.50
N SER A 669 8.39 3.62 36.97
CA SER A 669 8.09 2.25 36.55
C SER A 669 7.65 2.25 35.09
N ASP A 670 8.15 1.30 34.28
CA ASP A 670 7.53 1.04 32.98
C ASP A 670 6.23 0.24 33.18
N ASP A 671 5.13 0.75 32.64
CA ASP A 671 3.77 0.21 32.77
C ASP A 671 3.54 -0.85 31.69
N TYR A 672 2.53 -1.72 31.81
CA TYR A 672 1.40 -1.68 30.86
C TYR A 672 0.55 -2.96 30.72
N PHE A 673 1.10 -4.19 30.69
CA PHE A 673 0.19 -5.36 30.66
C PHE A 673 -0.60 -5.53 31.97
N ALA A 674 -0.03 -5.03 33.09
CA ALA A 674 -0.56 -5.20 34.44
C ALA A 674 -1.63 -4.18 34.87
N ARG A 675 -1.97 -3.17 34.08
CA ARG A 675 -3.18 -2.35 34.32
C ARG A 675 -4.38 -2.79 33.48
N MET A 676 -4.15 -3.35 32.30
CA MET A 676 -5.18 -3.53 31.26
C MET A 676 -6.10 -4.76 31.36
N LYS A 677 -6.23 -5.38 32.53
CA LYS A 677 -7.43 -6.18 32.85
C LYS A 677 -8.12 -5.83 34.16
N SER A 678 -7.79 -4.70 34.78
CA SER A 678 -8.38 -4.31 36.06
C SER A 678 -9.01 -2.92 35.99
N VAL A 679 -10.30 -2.90 35.70
CA VAL A 679 -11.23 -1.97 36.35
C VAL A 679 -11.63 -2.66 37.67
N ASN A 680 -10.98 -2.28 38.78
CA ASN A 680 -11.19 -2.75 40.18
C ASN A 680 -10.57 -4.11 40.63
N GLY A 681 -9.52 -4.06 41.44
CA GLY A 681 -9.17 -5.10 42.45
C GLY A 681 -8.07 -6.09 42.07
N TYR A 682 -6.92 -6.02 42.77
CA TYR A 682 -5.64 -6.68 42.43
C TYR A 682 -5.34 -8.02 43.13
N GLU A 683 -6.33 -8.77 43.65
CA GLU A 683 -6.05 -9.91 44.53
C GLU A 683 -6.40 -11.31 43.96
N SER A 684 -6.81 -11.45 42.70
CA SER A 684 -7.24 -12.78 42.17
C SER A 684 -6.90 -13.12 40.72
N GLN A 685 -5.92 -12.45 40.10
CA GLN A 685 -5.55 -12.74 38.70
C GLN A 685 -4.34 -13.69 38.62
N ALA A 686 -4.42 -14.68 37.73
CA ALA A 686 -3.32 -15.61 37.45
C ALA A 686 -2.09 -14.87 36.91
N GLU A 687 -0.89 -15.40 37.18
CA GLU A 687 0.36 -14.77 36.75
C GLU A 687 0.38 -14.54 35.23
N PRO A 688 0.73 -13.33 34.76
CA PRO A 688 0.80 -13.04 33.34
C PRO A 688 1.92 -13.86 32.70
N THR A 689 1.58 -14.69 31.70
CA THR A 689 2.57 -15.37 30.84
C THR A 689 3.12 -14.37 29.84
N ALA A 690 4.44 -14.20 29.81
CA ALA A 690 5.12 -13.12 29.08
C ALA A 690 4.90 -13.16 27.55
N TRP A 691 4.58 -11.98 27.00
CA TRP A 691 4.72 -11.39 25.64
C TRP A 691 4.82 -12.30 24.40
N ASN A 692 3.69 -12.65 23.77
CA ASN A 692 3.66 -13.47 22.56
C ASN A 692 4.37 -12.76 21.37
N TYR A 693 5.37 -13.42 20.76
CA TYR A 693 5.83 -13.14 19.39
C TYR A 693 5.71 -14.42 18.56
N GLN A 694 5.60 -14.28 17.23
CA GLN A 694 5.29 -15.39 16.33
C GLN A 694 6.44 -15.69 15.37
N TYR A 695 6.80 -16.96 15.25
CA TYR A 695 7.59 -17.41 14.10
C TYR A 695 6.81 -18.50 13.36
N PHE A 696 7.10 -18.67 12.07
CA PHE A 696 6.48 -19.70 11.25
C PHE A 696 7.32 -20.97 11.31
N ASN A 697 6.73 -22.06 11.82
CA ASN A 697 7.44 -23.32 12.07
C ASN A 697 7.50 -24.27 10.85
N GLY A 698 7.00 -23.81 9.69
CA GLY A 698 6.79 -24.62 8.48
C GLY A 698 5.32 -25.02 8.25
N ASP A 699 4.50 -25.07 9.31
CA ASP A 699 3.09 -25.48 9.25
C ASP A 699 2.13 -24.41 9.80
N SER A 700 2.56 -23.64 10.82
CA SER A 700 1.72 -22.66 11.51
C SER A 700 2.56 -21.57 12.18
N TRP A 701 1.93 -20.44 12.44
CA TRP A 701 2.50 -19.39 13.29
C TRP A 701 2.38 -19.79 14.75
N VAL A 702 3.51 -19.82 15.47
CA VAL A 702 3.58 -20.29 16.86
C VAL A 702 4.02 -19.15 17.76
N ASN A 703 3.27 -18.91 18.85
CA ASN A 703 3.62 -17.93 19.89
C ASN A 703 4.72 -18.50 20.81
N THR A 704 5.71 -17.68 21.14
CA THR A 704 6.79 -18.06 22.08
C THR A 704 6.71 -17.32 23.40
N ASN A 705 6.55 -18.09 24.49
CA ASN A 705 6.38 -17.54 25.84
C ASN A 705 7.51 -17.92 26.81
N GLU A 706 8.62 -18.44 26.31
CA GLU A 706 9.88 -18.73 27.00
C GLU A 706 10.91 -19.10 25.90
N GLU A 707 12.13 -19.53 26.25
CA GLU A 707 13.19 -20.10 25.39
C GLU A 707 12.66 -21.23 24.47
N ALA A 708 11.77 -20.89 23.54
CA ALA A 708 11.03 -21.81 22.73
C ALA A 708 11.83 -22.01 21.44
N LYS A 709 12.62 -23.08 21.46
CA LYS A 709 13.21 -23.72 20.30
C LYS A 709 12.20 -23.73 19.16
N THR A 710 12.57 -23.19 18.00
CA THR A 710 11.80 -23.31 16.75
C THR A 710 11.43 -24.79 16.50
N PRO A 711 10.13 -25.18 16.42
CA PRO A 711 9.64 -26.42 15.86
C PRO A 711 9.95 -26.43 14.37
N GLY A 712 10.37 -27.60 13.90
CA GLY A 712 11.08 -27.78 12.64
C GLY A 712 12.50 -28.20 12.95
N SER A 713 12.69 -29.48 13.27
CA SER A 713 13.96 -30.08 13.66
C SER A 713 15.00 -30.00 12.53
N TRP A 714 15.70 -28.88 12.41
CA TRP A 714 16.96 -28.88 11.68
C TRP A 714 17.92 -29.77 12.42
N THR A 715 18.62 -30.59 11.66
CA THR A 715 19.68 -31.44 12.18
C THR A 715 20.97 -31.05 11.50
N LEU A 716 22.03 -30.89 12.27
CA LEU A 716 23.35 -30.58 11.71
C LEU A 716 23.76 -31.64 10.69
N ALA A 717 23.96 -31.21 9.45
CA ALA A 717 24.50 -32.02 8.37
C ALA A 717 26.03 -32.12 8.46
N GLY A 718 26.61 -33.22 7.95
CA GLY A 718 28.07 -33.38 7.87
C GLY A 718 28.76 -32.41 6.90
N GLY A 719 28.03 -31.87 5.92
CA GLY A 719 28.47 -30.83 5.00
C GLY A 719 27.74 -29.50 5.23
N TRP A 720 28.23 -28.42 4.63
CA TRP A 720 27.61 -27.10 4.71
C TRP A 720 26.21 -27.12 4.10
N THR A 721 25.21 -26.77 4.90
CA THR A 721 23.80 -26.74 4.49
C THR A 721 23.18 -25.38 4.82
N LYS A 722 22.37 -24.84 3.91
CA LYS A 722 21.62 -23.60 4.12
C LYS A 722 20.32 -23.90 4.87
N TYR A 723 20.05 -23.14 5.92
CA TYR A 723 18.84 -23.19 6.73
C TYR A 723 18.11 -21.85 6.63
N GLU A 724 16.78 -21.87 6.61
CA GLU A 724 15.95 -20.66 6.46
C GLU A 724 14.68 -20.74 7.32
N CYS A 725 14.33 -19.67 8.05
CA CYS A 725 13.07 -19.54 8.78
C CYS A 725 12.46 -18.13 8.65
N PHE A 726 11.17 -17.99 8.91
CA PHE A 726 10.47 -16.69 8.94
C PHE A 726 10.07 -16.32 10.37
N TYR A 727 10.33 -15.07 10.74
CA TYR A 727 10.10 -14.52 12.06
C TYR A 727 9.24 -13.25 11.98
N HIS A 728 8.12 -13.19 12.70
CA HIS A 728 7.24 -12.03 12.75
C HIS A 728 7.40 -11.31 14.10
N TRP A 729 7.87 -10.07 14.06
CA TRP A 729 8.09 -9.27 15.26
C TRP A 729 6.83 -8.49 15.61
N ASP A 730 6.00 -9.06 16.51
CA ASP A 730 4.75 -8.45 16.96
C ASP A 730 4.68 -8.29 18.49
N TYR A 731 5.46 -7.35 19.03
CA TYR A 731 5.33 -6.89 20.42
C TYR A 731 4.05 -6.09 20.71
N GLN A 732 3.25 -6.56 21.67
CA GLN A 732 2.00 -5.89 22.04
C GLN A 732 2.16 -4.71 23.03
N GLY A 733 3.36 -4.42 23.56
CA GLY A 733 3.61 -3.34 24.53
C GLY A 733 4.18 -2.04 23.93
N GLY A 734 4.14 -0.94 24.69
CA GLY A 734 4.68 0.37 24.25
C GLY A 734 6.21 0.50 24.31
N HIS A 735 6.89 -0.48 24.90
CA HIS A 735 8.31 -0.48 25.26
C HIS A 735 8.92 -1.86 24.98
N TYR A 736 9.79 -1.98 23.98
CA TYR A 736 10.38 -3.26 23.57
C TYR A 736 11.91 -3.22 23.53
N ARG A 737 12.55 -4.36 23.79
CA ARG A 737 13.98 -4.57 23.56
C ARG A 737 14.20 -5.10 22.14
N MET A 738 15.32 -4.74 21.51
CA MET A 738 15.75 -5.41 20.27
C MET A 738 16.04 -6.90 20.56
N PRO A 739 15.49 -7.84 19.77
CA PRO A 739 15.65 -9.27 20.04
C PRO A 739 17.04 -9.78 19.71
N ARG A 740 17.44 -10.85 20.41
CA ARG A 740 18.72 -11.54 20.22
C ARG A 740 18.55 -12.78 19.36
N LEU A 741 19.09 -12.78 18.15
CA LEU A 741 19.23 -13.98 17.34
C LEU A 741 20.36 -14.84 17.90
N SER A 742 20.03 -16.05 18.32
CA SER A 742 20.94 -17.05 18.84
C SER A 742 20.82 -18.32 18.03
N PHE A 743 21.90 -19.08 17.94
CA PHE A 743 21.88 -20.42 17.37
C PHE A 743 22.25 -21.41 18.46
N VAL A 744 21.50 -22.50 18.60
CA VAL A 744 21.68 -23.45 19.71
C VAL A 744 21.69 -24.88 19.19
N SER A 745 22.69 -25.64 19.61
CA SER A 745 22.78 -27.08 19.39
C SER A 745 23.41 -27.78 20.59
N ASP A 746 23.00 -29.03 20.83
CA ASP A 746 23.61 -29.90 21.85
C ASP A 746 25.00 -30.43 21.40
N GLY A 747 25.31 -30.33 20.10
CA GLY A 747 26.59 -30.69 19.50
C GLY A 747 27.44 -29.48 19.09
N ALA A 748 28.70 -29.71 18.73
CA ALA A 748 29.56 -28.67 18.18
C ALA A 748 29.24 -28.42 16.69
N TYR A 749 29.30 -27.17 16.25
CA TYR A 749 28.94 -26.79 14.88
C TYR A 749 29.71 -25.57 14.38
N ALA A 750 29.71 -25.39 13.07
CA ALA A 750 30.15 -24.16 12.43
C ALA A 750 28.95 -23.46 11.79
N ILE A 751 28.91 -22.14 11.85
CA ILE A 751 27.90 -21.29 11.21
C ILE A 751 28.56 -20.16 10.41
N ALA A 752 27.96 -19.83 9.27
CA ALA A 752 28.44 -18.82 8.33
C ALA A 752 27.25 -18.16 7.60
N ASP A 753 27.49 -17.01 6.97
CA ASP A 753 26.55 -16.38 6.04
C ASP A 753 25.11 -16.25 6.58
N ILE A 754 24.99 -15.72 7.81
CA ILE A 754 23.70 -15.36 8.40
C ILE A 754 23.17 -14.13 7.66
N HIS A 755 21.86 -14.06 7.42
CA HIS A 755 21.09 -12.96 6.81
C HIS A 755 19.75 -12.80 7.53
N VAL A 756 19.30 -11.57 7.75
CA VAL A 756 17.97 -11.26 8.34
C VAL A 756 17.26 -10.21 7.50
N GLU A 757 16.41 -10.63 6.58
CA GLU A 757 15.85 -9.76 5.53
C GLU A 757 14.37 -9.49 5.82
N GLU A 758 13.89 -8.26 5.64
CA GLU A 758 12.44 -8.01 5.71
C GLU A 758 11.73 -8.84 4.63
N ALA A 759 10.88 -9.76 5.05
CA ALA A 759 10.14 -10.65 4.16
C ALA A 759 8.77 -10.06 3.88
N VAL A 760 8.46 -9.87 2.60
CA VAL A 760 7.09 -9.59 2.15
C VAL A 760 6.29 -10.88 2.29
N PRO A 761 5.26 -10.94 3.15
CA PRO A 761 4.49 -12.15 3.32
C PRO A 761 3.61 -12.34 2.07
N TYR A 762 3.95 -13.36 1.26
CA TYR A 762 3.25 -13.85 0.06
C TYR A 762 3.29 -12.95 -1.19
N GLN A 763 3.75 -13.51 -2.31
CA GLN A 763 3.49 -12.96 -3.64
C GLN A 763 2.45 -13.83 -4.34
N PHE A 764 1.20 -13.39 -4.31
CA PHE A 764 0.13 -13.95 -5.13
C PHE A 764 0.03 -13.17 -6.44
N GLY A 765 -0.24 -13.88 -7.52
CA GLY A 765 -0.43 -13.31 -8.84
C GLY A 765 -1.51 -14.00 -9.64
N ILE A 766 -1.79 -13.45 -10.82
CA ILE A 766 -2.63 -14.07 -11.82
C ILE A 766 -1.91 -14.05 -13.18
N GLU A 767 -2.04 -15.12 -13.94
CA GLU A 767 -1.52 -15.25 -15.29
C GLU A 767 -2.62 -15.72 -16.25
N ASN A 768 -2.34 -15.75 -17.56
CA ASN A 768 -3.27 -16.23 -18.59
C ASN A 768 -4.67 -15.58 -18.54
N VAL A 769 -4.70 -14.30 -18.17
CA VAL A 769 -5.92 -13.51 -18.09
C VAL A 769 -6.57 -13.39 -19.47
N SER A 770 -7.84 -13.76 -19.56
CA SER A 770 -8.63 -13.59 -20.78
C SER A 770 -10.00 -12.98 -20.44
N VAL A 771 -10.47 -12.06 -21.28
CA VAL A 771 -11.81 -11.48 -21.18
C VAL A 771 -12.58 -11.76 -22.47
N SER A 772 -13.63 -12.56 -22.38
CA SER A 772 -14.60 -12.78 -23.45
C SER A 772 -15.70 -11.75 -23.37
N GLY A 773 -16.04 -11.14 -24.51
CA GLY A 773 -17.09 -10.11 -24.61
C GLY A 773 -16.57 -8.66 -24.61
N ASP A 774 -15.26 -8.44 -24.51
CA ASP A 774 -14.66 -7.10 -24.64
C ASP A 774 -14.86 -6.53 -26.07
N LYS A 775 -15.34 -5.29 -26.15
CA LYS A 775 -15.69 -4.59 -27.40
C LYS A 775 -15.67 -3.07 -27.18
N GLU A 776 -15.59 -2.29 -28.26
CA GLU A 776 -15.47 -0.81 -28.18
C GLU A 776 -16.68 -0.10 -27.54
N VAL A 777 -17.86 -0.71 -27.56
CA VAL A 777 -19.08 -0.17 -26.96
C VAL A 777 -19.85 -1.29 -26.28
N PHE A 778 -20.07 -1.17 -24.99
CA PHE A 778 -20.92 -2.06 -24.21
C PHE A 778 -22.33 -1.50 -24.09
N GLU A 779 -23.34 -2.33 -24.20
CA GLU A 779 -24.71 -2.04 -23.82
C GLU A 779 -24.96 -2.54 -22.40
N ILE A 780 -25.81 -1.85 -21.63
CA ILE A 780 -26.21 -2.33 -20.31
C ILE A 780 -26.81 -3.74 -20.41
N GLY A 781 -26.29 -4.65 -19.58
CA GLY A 781 -26.66 -6.06 -19.56
C GLY A 781 -25.84 -6.98 -20.46
N ASP A 782 -24.91 -6.45 -21.27
CA ASP A 782 -23.92 -7.26 -21.98
C ASP A 782 -23.14 -8.14 -21.00
N GLU A 783 -22.91 -9.40 -21.36
CA GLU A 783 -22.21 -10.36 -20.51
C GLU A 783 -20.73 -10.43 -20.87
N LEU A 784 -19.87 -10.24 -19.86
CA LEU A 784 -18.43 -10.41 -19.96
C LEU A 784 -18.01 -11.58 -19.07
N SER A 785 -17.10 -12.40 -19.57
CA SER A 785 -16.53 -13.54 -18.82
C SER A 785 -15.02 -13.39 -18.74
N VAL A 786 -14.49 -13.54 -17.53
CA VAL A 786 -13.06 -13.41 -17.21
C VAL A 786 -12.54 -14.76 -16.75
N THR A 787 -11.41 -15.19 -17.30
CA THR A 787 -10.66 -16.35 -16.82
C THR A 787 -9.22 -15.96 -16.53
N TYR A 788 -8.60 -16.60 -15.55
CA TYR A 788 -7.20 -16.42 -15.19
C TYR A 788 -6.68 -17.65 -14.44
N ASP A 789 -5.37 -17.83 -14.44
CA ASP A 789 -4.69 -18.84 -13.63
C ASP A 789 -4.11 -18.16 -12.39
N PHE A 790 -4.42 -18.67 -11.20
CA PHE A 790 -3.80 -18.21 -9.96
C PHE A 790 -2.35 -18.71 -9.86
N VAL A 791 -1.42 -17.80 -9.57
CA VAL A 791 -0.01 -18.12 -9.31
C VAL A 791 0.38 -17.69 -7.90
N SER A 792 1.19 -18.50 -7.21
CA SER A 792 1.76 -18.14 -5.91
C SER A 792 3.26 -18.38 -5.91
N SER A 793 4.04 -17.41 -5.44
CA SER A 793 5.47 -17.56 -5.20
C SER A 793 5.82 -17.23 -3.74
N GLY A 794 6.74 -18.02 -3.17
CA GLY A 794 7.07 -18.00 -1.75
C GLY A 794 7.31 -19.40 -1.18
N ALA A 795 7.32 -19.53 0.15
CA ALA A 795 7.73 -20.75 0.85
C ALA A 795 6.84 -22.00 0.63
N GLN A 796 5.62 -21.84 0.10
CA GLN A 796 4.75 -22.92 -0.37
C GLN A 796 3.88 -22.47 -1.57
N THR A 797 3.50 -23.42 -2.43
CA THR A 797 2.43 -23.24 -3.41
C THR A 797 1.08 -23.19 -2.71
N ALA A 798 0.40 -22.04 -2.75
CA ALA A 798 -0.94 -21.87 -2.21
C ALA A 798 -1.99 -22.24 -3.27
N ASN A 799 -3.11 -22.84 -2.83
CA ASN A 799 -4.30 -22.94 -3.67
C ASN A 799 -5.09 -21.64 -3.57
N GLU A 800 -5.72 -21.27 -4.68
CA GLU A 800 -6.64 -20.14 -4.72
C GLU A 800 -7.80 -20.36 -3.74
N GLY A 801 -8.07 -19.35 -2.93
CA GLY A 801 -9.25 -19.23 -2.09
C GLY A 801 -10.25 -18.27 -2.72
N LYS A 802 -11.01 -17.54 -1.90
CA LYS A 802 -12.01 -16.59 -2.45
C LYS A 802 -11.36 -15.27 -2.88
N THR A 803 -10.71 -15.29 -4.04
CA THR A 803 -10.15 -14.10 -4.71
C THR A 803 -11.21 -13.02 -4.82
N GLN A 804 -10.93 -11.80 -4.35
CA GLN A 804 -11.90 -10.70 -4.44
C GLN A 804 -11.90 -10.12 -5.84
N VAL A 805 -13.07 -9.71 -6.31
CA VAL A 805 -13.24 -9.08 -7.61
C VAL A 805 -14.07 -7.82 -7.44
N LEU A 806 -13.60 -6.70 -7.98
CA LEU A 806 -14.39 -5.49 -8.15
C LEU A 806 -14.54 -5.20 -9.64
N ILE A 807 -15.76 -4.87 -10.06
CA ILE A 807 -15.98 -4.21 -11.35
C ILE A 807 -16.05 -2.74 -11.04
N LEU A 808 -15.09 -2.00 -11.59
CA LEU A 808 -15.03 -0.57 -11.44
C LEU A 808 -15.59 0.07 -12.71
N ALA A 809 -16.40 1.10 -12.55
CA ALA A 809 -16.76 1.97 -13.66
C ALA A 809 -16.24 3.35 -13.39
N GLY A 810 -15.73 3.98 -14.43
CA GLY A 810 -15.13 5.29 -14.30
C GLY A 810 -14.65 5.81 -15.62
N THR A 811 -14.20 7.04 -15.61
CA THR A 811 -13.34 7.55 -16.65
C THR A 811 -12.02 7.92 -16.00
N GLU A 812 -10.95 8.06 -16.79
CA GLU A 812 -9.71 8.65 -16.28
C GLU A 812 -10.00 9.97 -15.54
N ALA A 813 -11.02 10.73 -15.95
CA ALA A 813 -11.41 12.00 -15.35
C ALA A 813 -12.18 11.90 -14.02
N GLU A 814 -13.13 10.97 -13.90
CA GLU A 814 -14.01 10.83 -12.72
C GLU A 814 -13.44 9.89 -11.64
N GLY A 815 -12.34 9.19 -11.95
CA GLY A 815 -11.89 8.05 -11.16
C GLY A 815 -12.75 6.82 -11.40
N PHE A 816 -12.18 5.66 -11.10
CA PHE A 816 -12.87 4.37 -11.20
C PHE A 816 -13.39 4.00 -9.81
N TYR A 817 -14.71 3.86 -9.69
CA TYR A 817 -15.36 3.47 -8.45
C TYR A 817 -16.02 2.09 -8.61
N PRO A 818 -16.09 1.29 -7.54
CA PRO A 818 -16.72 -0.01 -7.59
C PRO A 818 -18.22 0.13 -7.86
N VAL A 819 -18.65 -0.46 -8.96
CA VAL A 819 -20.08 -0.61 -9.32
C VAL A 819 -20.58 -2.03 -9.04
N MET A 820 -19.67 -2.98 -8.85
CA MET A 820 -19.99 -4.34 -8.45
C MET A 820 -18.81 -4.94 -7.67
N ALA A 821 -19.10 -5.80 -6.70
CA ALA A 821 -18.12 -6.52 -5.92
C ALA A 821 -18.52 -7.99 -5.79
N GLY A 822 -17.53 -8.88 -5.80
CA GLY A 822 -17.74 -10.32 -5.71
C GLY A 822 -16.48 -11.07 -5.32
N THR A 823 -16.55 -12.40 -5.40
CA THR A 823 -15.40 -13.29 -5.23
C THR A 823 -15.38 -14.32 -6.36
N ALA A 824 -14.20 -14.73 -6.79
CA ALA A 824 -13.98 -15.70 -7.85
C ALA A 824 -12.93 -16.74 -7.45
N GLU A 825 -12.90 -17.85 -8.21
CA GLU A 825 -11.85 -18.88 -8.16
C GLU A 825 -11.51 -19.20 -9.63
N GLY A 826 -10.44 -18.59 -10.17
CA GLY A 826 -9.93 -18.76 -11.54
C GLY A 826 -10.82 -18.21 -12.67
N ALA A 827 -12.13 -18.04 -12.46
CA ALA A 827 -13.02 -17.46 -13.44
C ALA A 827 -14.26 -16.82 -12.81
N PHE A 828 -14.84 -15.83 -13.50
CA PHE A 828 -16.12 -15.24 -13.16
C PHE A 828 -16.73 -14.53 -14.38
N SER A 829 -18.04 -14.32 -14.34
CA SER A 829 -18.77 -13.55 -15.34
C SER A 829 -19.57 -12.45 -14.67
N PHE A 830 -19.78 -11.34 -15.37
CA PHE A 830 -20.63 -10.25 -14.91
C PHE A 830 -21.36 -9.61 -16.08
N ARG A 831 -22.51 -9.03 -15.79
CA ARG A 831 -23.22 -8.17 -16.74
C ARG A 831 -22.85 -6.72 -16.53
N VAL A 832 -22.71 -5.96 -17.61
CA VAL A 832 -22.40 -4.53 -17.55
C VAL A 832 -23.49 -3.81 -16.74
N PRO A 833 -23.17 -3.25 -15.56
CA PRO A 833 -24.17 -2.67 -14.66
C PRO A 833 -24.58 -1.28 -15.13
N SER A 834 -25.81 -0.86 -14.80
CA SER A 834 -26.32 0.49 -15.10
C SER A 834 -25.46 1.60 -14.50
N GLY A 835 -24.79 1.35 -13.38
CA GLY A 835 -23.82 2.27 -12.76
C GLY A 835 -22.58 2.58 -13.62
N ALA A 836 -22.38 1.86 -14.74
CA ALA A 836 -21.27 2.06 -15.67
C ALA A 836 -21.62 2.92 -16.90
N ILE A 837 -22.88 3.35 -17.06
CA ILE A 837 -23.32 4.14 -18.22
C ILE A 837 -22.45 5.39 -18.41
N GLY A 838 -21.94 5.58 -19.64
CA GLY A 838 -21.06 6.69 -20.02
C GLY A 838 -19.59 6.48 -19.66
N LYS A 839 -19.25 5.37 -18.99
CA LYS A 839 -17.95 5.14 -18.37
C LYS A 839 -17.23 3.95 -18.98
N GLN A 840 -15.91 3.93 -18.83
CA GLN A 840 -15.11 2.75 -19.09
C GLN A 840 -15.25 1.76 -17.93
N LEU A 841 -15.02 0.48 -18.21
CA LEU A 841 -15.01 -0.57 -17.21
C LEU A 841 -13.57 -0.99 -16.93
N LYS A 842 -13.25 -1.19 -15.65
CA LYS A 842 -12.08 -1.90 -15.19
C LYS A 842 -12.51 -3.07 -14.33
N ILE A 843 -11.72 -4.13 -14.36
CA ILE A 843 -11.89 -5.29 -13.51
C ILE A 843 -10.69 -5.33 -12.58
N GLN A 844 -10.94 -5.38 -11.29
CA GLN A 844 -9.91 -5.47 -10.26
C GLN A 844 -10.02 -6.84 -9.59
N ILE A 845 -8.93 -7.60 -9.58
CA ILE A 845 -8.85 -8.96 -9.03
C ILE A 845 -7.81 -8.95 -7.91
N THR A 846 -8.21 -9.22 -6.67
CA THR A 846 -7.30 -9.35 -5.52
C THR A 846 -7.19 -10.82 -5.15
N PRO A 847 -6.12 -11.53 -5.57
CA PRO A 847 -5.93 -12.93 -5.26
C PRO A 847 -5.96 -13.18 -3.76
N VAL A 848 -6.64 -14.24 -3.35
CA VAL A 848 -6.70 -14.68 -1.95
C VAL A 848 -6.36 -16.15 -1.89
N SER A 849 -5.54 -16.58 -0.93
CA SER A 849 -5.28 -18.01 -0.70
C SER A 849 -6.47 -18.69 0.02
N TYR A 850 -6.54 -20.02 -0.04
CA TYR A 850 -7.53 -20.81 0.72
C TYR A 850 -7.54 -20.49 2.23
N ASP A 851 -6.40 -20.07 2.77
CA ASP A 851 -6.23 -19.67 4.18
C ASP A 851 -6.53 -18.19 4.45
N TYR A 852 -7.24 -17.51 3.54
CA TYR A 852 -7.67 -16.11 3.65
C TYR A 852 -6.53 -15.08 3.72
N ILE A 853 -5.44 -15.35 3.02
CA ILE A 853 -4.32 -14.40 2.91
C ILE A 853 -4.45 -13.65 1.59
N TYR A 854 -4.46 -12.33 1.66
CA TYR A 854 -4.73 -11.45 0.52
C TYR A 854 -3.45 -11.04 -0.19
N ALA A 855 -3.51 -10.89 -1.52
CA ALA A 855 -2.48 -10.18 -2.27
C ALA A 855 -2.37 -8.73 -1.78
N GLN A 856 -1.13 -8.26 -1.63
CA GLN A 856 -0.82 -6.89 -1.20
C GLN A 856 -1.40 -5.82 -2.15
N LYS A 857 -1.57 -6.16 -3.44
CA LYS A 857 -2.19 -5.29 -4.44
C LYS A 857 -3.11 -6.09 -5.36
N PRO A 858 -4.23 -5.50 -5.79
CA PRO A 858 -5.07 -6.08 -6.82
C PRO A 858 -4.47 -5.95 -8.23
N PHE A 859 -4.83 -6.88 -9.10
CA PHE A 859 -4.56 -6.87 -10.54
C PHE A 859 -5.70 -6.16 -11.26
N GLU A 860 -5.37 -5.15 -12.06
CA GLU A 860 -6.36 -4.42 -12.87
C GLU A 860 -6.32 -4.82 -14.33
N ILE A 861 -7.49 -5.09 -14.89
CA ILE A 861 -7.72 -5.34 -16.30
C ILE A 861 -8.60 -4.22 -16.82
N SER A 862 -8.08 -3.41 -17.73
CA SER A 862 -8.87 -2.36 -18.40
C SER A 862 -9.57 -2.93 -19.61
N LEU A 863 -10.86 -2.65 -19.75
CA LEU A 863 -11.65 -3.06 -20.90
C LEU A 863 -11.62 -1.99 -22.00
N THR A 864 -11.80 -2.42 -23.25
CA THR A 864 -11.57 -1.57 -24.42
C THR A 864 -12.67 -0.51 -24.60
N GLY A 865 -13.91 -0.84 -24.22
CA GLY A 865 -15.09 -0.03 -24.53
C GLY A 865 -15.63 0.85 -23.41
N THR A 866 -16.59 1.69 -23.80
CA THR A 866 -17.44 2.45 -22.87
C THR A 866 -18.84 1.85 -22.82
N ALA A 867 -19.43 1.79 -21.64
CA ALA A 867 -20.80 1.35 -21.49
C ALA A 867 -21.76 2.48 -21.90
N LYS A 868 -22.78 2.12 -22.66
CA LYS A 868 -23.82 3.02 -23.14
C LYS A 868 -25.19 2.53 -22.71
N SER A 869 -26.10 3.50 -22.68
CA SER A 869 -27.52 3.27 -22.52
C SER A 869 -28.06 2.28 -23.53
N LYS A 870 -29.06 1.51 -23.11
CA LYS A 870 -29.73 0.53 -23.95
C LYS A 870 -31.14 1.02 -24.24
N LEU A 871 -31.47 1.11 -25.52
CA LEU A 871 -32.84 1.20 -26.00
C LEU A 871 -33.33 -0.22 -26.24
N SER A 872 -34.51 -0.55 -25.73
CA SER A 872 -35.14 -1.82 -26.02
C SER A 872 -36.61 -1.61 -26.32
N ALA A 873 -37.09 -2.22 -27.39
CA ALA A 873 -38.52 -2.41 -27.56
C ALA A 873 -38.91 -3.68 -26.83
N THR A 874 -40.15 -3.73 -26.34
CA THR A 874 -40.84 -4.96 -26.01
C THR A 874 -42.13 -4.98 -26.81
N LEU A 875 -42.56 -6.16 -27.22
CA LEU A 875 -43.82 -6.38 -27.90
C LEU A 875 -44.55 -7.53 -27.22
N LYS A 876 -45.78 -7.31 -26.79
CA LYS A 876 -46.59 -8.34 -26.13
C LYS A 876 -48.06 -8.21 -26.55
N SER A 877 -48.81 -9.32 -26.47
CA SER A 877 -50.24 -9.37 -26.76
C SER A 877 -51.07 -9.04 -25.53
N PHE A 878 -52.11 -8.21 -25.67
CA PHE A 878 -53.12 -8.00 -24.61
C PHE A 878 -54.36 -8.91 -24.83
N ASP A 879 -54.69 -9.19 -26.09
CA ASP A 879 -55.66 -10.19 -26.55
C ASP A 879 -55.33 -10.62 -27.99
N LYS A 880 -56.08 -11.59 -28.55
CA LYS A 880 -55.93 -12.18 -29.90
C LYS A 880 -56.03 -11.17 -31.08
N SER A 881 -56.12 -9.86 -30.82
CA SER A 881 -56.31 -8.81 -31.83
C SER A 881 -55.45 -7.55 -31.61
N ALA A 882 -54.61 -7.53 -30.57
CA ALA A 882 -53.84 -6.34 -30.20
C ALA A 882 -52.38 -6.67 -29.89
N ALA A 883 -51.46 -5.95 -30.53
CA ALA A 883 -50.06 -5.93 -30.15
C ALA A 883 -49.74 -4.59 -29.47
N THR A 884 -49.34 -4.65 -28.21
CA THR A 884 -48.86 -3.50 -27.46
C THR A 884 -47.35 -3.53 -27.48
N TRP A 885 -46.75 -2.48 -28.03
CA TRP A 885 -45.33 -2.25 -27.94
C TRP A 885 -45.05 -1.22 -26.85
N GLN A 886 -43.91 -1.41 -26.21
CA GLN A 886 -43.34 -0.46 -25.26
C GLN A 886 -41.89 -0.25 -25.63
N LEU A 887 -41.49 1.01 -25.72
CA LEU A 887 -40.11 1.41 -25.86
C LEU A 887 -39.59 1.79 -24.49
N TRP A 888 -38.51 1.14 -24.09
CA TRP A 888 -37.82 1.33 -22.84
C TRP A 888 -36.46 1.95 -23.11
N ALA A 889 -36.10 2.92 -22.27
CA ALA A 889 -34.77 3.49 -22.24
C ALA A 889 -34.17 3.25 -20.86
N THR A 890 -32.90 2.89 -20.82
CA THR A 890 -32.09 2.88 -19.59
C THR A 890 -30.97 3.90 -19.81
N TYR A 891 -31.10 5.12 -19.29
CA TYR A 891 -30.36 6.28 -19.81
C TYR A 891 -29.52 7.10 -18.80
N GLY A 892 -28.38 7.63 -19.29
CA GLY A 892 -27.57 8.75 -18.75
C GLY A 892 -26.82 9.53 -19.87
N GLU A 893 -26.95 10.87 -19.87
CA GLU A 893 -26.48 11.96 -20.79
C GLU A 893 -26.15 11.70 -22.28
N SER A 894 -27.09 11.99 -23.19
CA SER A 894 -26.88 12.18 -24.63
C SER A 894 -28.14 12.80 -25.22
N LYS A 895 -27.97 13.40 -26.40
CA LYS A 895 -29.00 14.22 -27.06
C LYS A 895 -30.33 13.45 -27.18
N PRO A 896 -31.48 14.15 -27.08
CA PRO A 896 -32.78 13.55 -27.32
C PRO A 896 -32.77 12.75 -28.62
N ILE A 897 -33.16 11.48 -28.56
CA ILE A 897 -33.26 10.62 -29.73
C ILE A 897 -34.73 10.61 -30.14
N THR A 898 -35.01 11.02 -31.38
CA THR A 898 -36.31 10.78 -32.00
C THR A 898 -36.21 9.50 -32.81
N ALA A 899 -37.06 8.52 -32.54
CA ALA A 899 -37.10 7.26 -33.27
C ALA A 899 -38.49 6.99 -33.87
N ASP A 900 -38.51 6.34 -35.03
CA ASP A 900 -39.70 5.78 -35.66
C ASP A 900 -39.90 4.34 -35.16
N VAL A 901 -40.97 4.12 -34.39
CA VAL A 901 -41.39 2.80 -33.93
C VAL A 901 -42.41 2.25 -34.92
N VAL A 902 -42.01 1.23 -35.68
CA VAL A 902 -42.85 0.58 -36.70
C VAL A 902 -43.37 -0.74 -36.16
N THR A 903 -44.67 -0.86 -36.00
CA THR A 903 -45.33 -2.12 -35.61
C THR A 903 -46.03 -2.74 -36.80
N ALA A 904 -45.74 -4.01 -37.08
CA ALA A 904 -46.28 -4.79 -38.18
C ALA A 904 -47.01 -6.03 -37.65
N LEU A 905 -48.26 -6.20 -38.05
CA LEU A 905 -49.12 -7.33 -37.66
C LEU A 905 -49.34 -8.26 -38.85
N TYR A 906 -49.28 -9.57 -38.62
CA TYR A 906 -49.38 -10.60 -39.64
C TYR A 906 -50.44 -11.65 -39.30
N ASP A 907 -51.06 -12.21 -40.34
CA ASP A 907 -51.94 -13.38 -40.22
C ASP A 907 -51.16 -14.70 -40.11
N ALA A 908 -51.88 -15.82 -39.96
CA ALA A 908 -51.30 -17.16 -39.83
C ALA A 908 -50.55 -17.66 -41.06
N ASP A 909 -50.77 -17.05 -42.23
CA ASP A 909 -50.04 -17.32 -43.46
C ASP A 909 -48.86 -16.34 -43.66
N ASN A 910 -48.52 -15.58 -42.61
CA ASN A 910 -47.45 -14.58 -42.60
C ASN A 910 -47.67 -13.44 -43.60
N ARG A 911 -48.93 -13.14 -43.96
CA ARG A 911 -49.29 -11.96 -44.74
C ARG A 911 -49.44 -10.76 -43.82
N LEU A 912 -48.87 -9.64 -44.24
CA LEU A 912 -48.95 -8.37 -43.51
C LEU A 912 -50.39 -7.86 -43.52
N LEU A 913 -51.01 -7.78 -42.35
CA LEU A 913 -52.37 -7.28 -42.15
C LEU A 913 -52.37 -5.76 -41.96
N LYS A 914 -51.49 -5.25 -41.10
CA LYS A 914 -51.44 -3.84 -40.74
C LYS A 914 -50.04 -3.42 -40.35
N THR A 915 -49.68 -2.18 -40.68
CA THR A 915 -48.50 -1.50 -40.15
C THR A 915 -48.90 -0.17 -39.55
N GLU A 916 -48.33 0.15 -38.40
CA GLU A 916 -48.51 1.45 -37.74
C GLU A 916 -47.15 2.01 -37.37
N VAL A 917 -46.98 3.32 -37.55
CA VAL A 917 -45.74 4.03 -37.22
C VAL A 917 -46.07 5.05 -36.15
N ALA A 918 -45.32 4.99 -35.05
CA ALA A 918 -45.36 6.00 -34.00
C ALA A 918 -44.00 6.70 -33.91
N LYS A 919 -44.03 8.01 -33.65
CA LYS A 919 -42.84 8.77 -33.27
C LYS A 919 -42.65 8.64 -31.76
N ALA A 920 -41.49 8.13 -31.34
CA ALA A 920 -41.07 8.14 -29.96
C ALA A 920 -39.95 9.18 -29.78
N GLU A 921 -40.10 10.06 -28.81
CA GLU A 921 -39.06 11.00 -28.40
C GLU A 921 -38.53 10.53 -27.05
N VAL A 922 -37.25 10.16 -27.01
CA VAL A 922 -36.54 9.84 -25.78
C VAL A 922 -35.80 11.10 -25.34
N LYS A 923 -36.21 11.65 -24.21
CA LYS A 923 -35.67 12.90 -23.67
C LYS A 923 -34.46 12.61 -22.80
N ASN A 924 -33.69 13.66 -22.55
CA ASN A 924 -32.54 13.57 -21.66
C ASN A 924 -33.03 13.32 -20.22
N GLY A 925 -32.57 12.23 -19.60
CA GLY A 925 -32.96 11.82 -18.24
C GLY A 925 -34.13 10.82 -18.15
N ASP A 926 -34.65 10.33 -19.27
CA ASP A 926 -35.70 9.30 -19.26
C ASP A 926 -35.13 7.93 -18.84
N ASP A 927 -35.61 7.36 -17.73
CA ASP A 927 -35.29 6.01 -17.26
C ASP A 927 -36.60 5.22 -17.03
N GLY A 928 -36.77 4.13 -17.78
CA GLY A 928 -37.99 3.32 -17.80
C GLY A 928 -38.78 3.43 -19.11
N LEU A 929 -40.12 3.34 -19.00
CA LEU A 929 -41.02 3.34 -20.16
C LEU A 929 -41.10 4.74 -20.78
N VAL A 930 -40.57 4.90 -22.00
CA VAL A 930 -40.49 6.21 -22.67
C VAL A 930 -41.57 6.42 -23.72
N ALA A 931 -42.03 5.35 -24.34
CA ALA A 931 -43.16 5.40 -25.26
C ALA A 931 -43.88 4.05 -25.27
N SER A 932 -45.18 4.09 -25.55
CA SER A 932 -45.94 2.87 -25.80
C SER A 932 -47.00 3.14 -26.86
N GLY A 933 -47.44 2.07 -27.50
CA GLY A 933 -48.54 2.13 -28.45
C GLY A 933 -49.19 0.77 -28.59
N THR A 934 -50.47 0.78 -28.94
CA THR A 934 -51.21 -0.45 -29.18
C THR A 934 -51.76 -0.42 -30.60
N VAL A 935 -51.49 -1.49 -31.34
CA VAL A 935 -51.96 -1.66 -32.71
C VAL A 935 -52.95 -2.81 -32.72
N PHE A 936 -54.16 -2.50 -33.21
CA PHE A 936 -55.24 -3.46 -33.36
C PHE A 936 -55.33 -3.95 -34.81
N ALA A 937 -55.44 -5.27 -34.98
CA ALA A 937 -55.84 -5.91 -36.23
C ALA A 937 -56.49 -7.29 -35.95
N ASP A 938 -57.70 -7.48 -36.49
CA ASP A 938 -58.41 -8.76 -36.38
C ASP A 938 -57.63 -9.90 -37.05
N ASN A 939 -57.56 -11.06 -36.37
CA ASN A 939 -56.87 -12.28 -36.83
C ASN A 939 -55.33 -12.19 -36.94
N ALA A 940 -54.70 -11.20 -36.31
CA ALA A 940 -53.25 -11.17 -36.20
C ALA A 940 -52.74 -12.28 -35.27
N VAL A 941 -51.81 -13.11 -35.75
CA VAL A 941 -51.19 -14.16 -34.93
C VAL A 941 -49.72 -13.87 -34.65
N LEU A 942 -49.13 -12.88 -35.34
CA LEU A 942 -47.74 -12.49 -35.17
C LEU A 942 -47.61 -10.98 -35.24
N GLY A 943 -46.96 -10.40 -34.24
CA GLY A 943 -46.57 -9.00 -34.22
C GLY A 943 -45.06 -8.87 -34.35
N LYS A 944 -44.60 -7.83 -35.03
CA LYS A 944 -43.20 -7.40 -35.03
C LYS A 944 -43.13 -5.90 -34.77
N VAL A 945 -42.13 -5.47 -34.00
CA VAL A 945 -41.84 -4.05 -33.80
C VAL A 945 -40.39 -3.78 -34.15
N PHE A 946 -40.19 -2.69 -34.88
CA PHE A 946 -38.88 -2.18 -35.28
C PHE A 946 -38.74 -0.78 -34.73
N VAL A 947 -37.56 -0.44 -34.22
CA VAL A 947 -37.25 0.92 -33.77
C VAL A 947 -36.13 1.44 -34.67
N LEU A 948 -36.44 2.47 -35.43
CA LEU A 948 -35.58 3.04 -36.45
C LEU A 948 -35.21 4.48 -36.08
N ASP A 949 -33.99 4.89 -36.40
CA ASP A 949 -33.54 6.29 -36.29
C ASP A 949 -34.46 7.23 -37.08
N SER A 950 -34.82 6.83 -38.31
CA SER A 950 -35.93 7.41 -39.06
C SER A 950 -36.42 6.46 -40.16
N LEU A 951 -37.63 6.69 -40.68
CA LEU A 951 -38.11 6.03 -41.90
C LEU A 951 -37.28 6.36 -43.15
N ASP A 952 -36.52 7.45 -43.15
CA ASP A 952 -35.66 7.85 -44.28
C ASP A 952 -34.33 7.10 -44.28
N THR A 953 -33.74 6.88 -43.09
CA THR A 953 -32.45 6.20 -42.93
C THR A 953 -32.59 4.69 -42.77
N LEU A 954 -33.76 4.21 -42.31
CA LEU A 954 -34.06 2.81 -42.00
C LEU A 954 -33.02 2.13 -41.10
N LYS A 955 -32.26 2.94 -40.35
CA LYS A 955 -31.19 2.46 -39.49
C LYS A 955 -31.80 1.97 -38.16
N PRO A 956 -31.69 0.68 -37.82
CA PRO A 956 -32.20 0.19 -36.54
C PRO A 956 -31.41 0.81 -35.38
N VAL A 957 -32.12 1.25 -34.34
CA VAL A 957 -31.54 1.79 -33.09
C VAL A 957 -31.57 0.78 -31.93
N CYS A 958 -32.37 -0.29 -32.05
CA CYS A 958 -32.30 -1.47 -31.19
C CYS A 958 -32.80 -2.72 -31.95
N SER A 959 -32.65 -3.89 -31.32
CA SER A 959 -33.17 -5.15 -31.85
C SER A 959 -34.69 -5.08 -32.08
N SER A 960 -35.13 -5.65 -33.20
CA SER A 960 -36.56 -5.79 -33.48
C SER A 960 -37.16 -6.90 -32.61
N GLU A 961 -38.28 -6.63 -31.97
CA GLU A 961 -39.00 -7.63 -31.19
C GLU A 961 -40.11 -8.28 -32.01
N LYS A 962 -40.42 -9.53 -31.64
CA LYS A 962 -41.56 -10.27 -32.19
C LYS A 962 -42.37 -10.87 -31.05
N ALA A 963 -43.69 -10.84 -31.20
CA ALA A 963 -44.61 -11.45 -30.26
C ALA A 963 -45.51 -12.42 -30.99
N ASP A 964 -45.61 -13.63 -30.45
CA ASP A 964 -46.71 -14.52 -30.81
C ASP A 964 -48.00 -13.93 -30.22
N LEU A 965 -48.89 -13.46 -31.11
CA LEU A 965 -50.17 -12.87 -30.73
C LEU A 965 -51.27 -13.92 -30.65
N SER A 966 -50.95 -15.19 -30.90
CA SER A 966 -51.91 -16.29 -30.77
C SER A 966 -52.32 -16.54 -29.32
N GLY A 967 -51.44 -16.18 -28.36
CA GLY A 967 -51.59 -16.44 -26.93
C GLY A 967 -51.60 -17.94 -26.63
N GLY A 968 -50.76 -18.42 -25.69
CA GLY A 968 -50.90 -19.79 -25.21
C GLY A 968 -52.36 -20.05 -24.80
N SER A 969 -52.94 -21.18 -25.19
CA SER A 969 -54.36 -21.44 -24.87
C SER A 969 -54.57 -21.44 -23.35
N GLU A 970 -55.55 -20.69 -22.87
CA GLU A 970 -56.00 -20.78 -21.47
C GLU A 970 -56.23 -22.25 -21.09
N ARG A 971 -55.74 -22.65 -19.91
CA ARG A 971 -55.91 -24.02 -19.43
C ARG A 971 -57.26 -24.16 -18.70
N ASP A 972 -58.11 -25.07 -19.18
CA ASP A 972 -59.34 -25.50 -18.50
C ASP A 972 -59.05 -26.46 -17.33
N SER A 973 -57.85 -27.08 -17.31
CA SER A 973 -57.38 -28.01 -16.29
C SER A 973 -55.90 -27.77 -15.96
N ILE A 974 -55.50 -27.97 -14.70
CA ILE A 974 -54.09 -27.88 -14.29
C ILE A 974 -53.76 -28.84 -13.13
N LYS A 975 -52.66 -29.59 -13.28
CA LYS A 975 -52.04 -30.41 -12.22
C LYS A 975 -50.63 -29.91 -11.93
N VAL A 976 -50.38 -29.43 -10.71
CA VAL A 976 -49.10 -28.86 -10.29
C VAL A 976 -48.53 -29.57 -9.06
N LEU A 977 -47.26 -29.97 -9.12
CA LEU A 977 -46.49 -30.44 -7.96
C LEU A 977 -45.35 -29.48 -7.64
N ALA A 978 -45.29 -28.96 -6.41
CA ALA A 978 -44.17 -28.16 -5.95
C ALA A 978 -43.19 -28.99 -5.09
N ILE A 979 -41.92 -29.05 -5.47
CA ILE A 979 -40.87 -29.68 -4.67
C ILE A 979 -40.10 -28.58 -3.95
N GLY A 980 -40.27 -28.49 -2.63
CA GLY A 980 -39.64 -27.41 -1.86
C GLY A 980 -39.79 -27.53 -0.35
N ASN A 981 -40.21 -26.43 0.26
CA ASN A 981 -40.22 -26.24 1.72
C ASN A 981 -41.40 -25.32 2.13
N SER A 982 -41.28 -24.59 3.24
CA SER A 982 -42.30 -23.64 3.71
C SER A 982 -42.68 -22.56 2.69
N TYR A 983 -41.80 -22.23 1.73
CA TYR A 983 -42.10 -21.25 0.69
C TYR A 983 -43.02 -21.82 -0.40
N ALA A 984 -42.89 -23.13 -0.70
CA ALA A 984 -43.83 -23.82 -1.60
C ALA A 984 -45.21 -23.92 -0.96
N GLU A 985 -45.27 -24.16 0.35
CA GLU A 985 -46.51 -24.12 1.13
C GLU A 985 -47.13 -22.72 1.14
N ASP A 986 -46.34 -21.66 1.37
CA ASP A 986 -46.83 -20.27 1.31
C ASP A 986 -47.41 -19.94 -0.08
N ALA A 987 -46.72 -20.30 -1.17
CA ALA A 987 -47.13 -19.94 -2.52
C ALA A 987 -48.33 -20.72 -3.06
N THR A 988 -48.50 -21.98 -2.65
CA THR A 988 -49.60 -22.84 -3.14
C THR A 988 -50.87 -22.71 -2.31
N ASN A 989 -50.82 -22.10 -1.12
CA ASN A 989 -51.91 -22.11 -0.14
C ASN A 989 -53.28 -21.68 -0.69
N TYR A 990 -53.33 -20.63 -1.51
CA TYR A 990 -54.55 -20.10 -2.13
C TYR A 990 -54.72 -20.48 -3.60
N PHE A 991 -53.78 -21.23 -4.19
CA PHE A 991 -53.76 -21.52 -5.62
C PHE A 991 -55.07 -22.17 -6.10
N TYR A 992 -55.63 -23.13 -5.33
CA TYR A 992 -56.87 -23.81 -5.71
C TYR A 992 -58.04 -22.83 -5.86
N GLN A 993 -58.30 -22.01 -4.83
CA GLN A 993 -59.45 -21.10 -4.84
C GLN A 993 -59.28 -20.00 -5.90
N LEU A 994 -58.07 -19.50 -6.08
CA LEU A 994 -57.77 -18.49 -7.09
C LEU A 994 -57.88 -19.04 -8.52
N ALA A 995 -57.44 -20.29 -8.76
CA ALA A 995 -57.59 -20.93 -10.05
C ALA A 995 -59.06 -21.24 -10.38
N GLU A 996 -59.83 -21.68 -9.38
CA GLU A 996 -61.27 -21.94 -9.50
C GLU A 996 -62.03 -20.65 -9.85
N ASP A 997 -61.74 -19.56 -9.14
CA ASP A 997 -62.35 -18.24 -9.39
C ASP A 997 -61.91 -17.63 -10.73
N ALA A 998 -60.69 -17.93 -11.18
CA ALA A 998 -60.21 -17.61 -12.54
C ALA A 998 -60.84 -18.50 -13.64
N GLY A 999 -61.71 -19.45 -13.30
CA GLY A 999 -62.47 -20.27 -14.23
C GLY A 999 -61.82 -21.59 -14.64
N VAL A 1000 -60.77 -22.05 -13.94
CA VAL A 1000 -60.19 -23.38 -14.15
C VAL A 1000 -61.09 -24.44 -13.51
N LYS A 1001 -61.40 -25.51 -14.24
CA LYS A 1001 -62.40 -26.51 -13.84
C LYS A 1001 -61.79 -27.68 -13.08
N ASP A 1002 -60.68 -28.23 -13.59
CA ASP A 1002 -60.01 -29.40 -13.02
C ASP A 1002 -58.66 -29.00 -12.41
N ILE A 1003 -58.62 -28.82 -11.09
CA ILE A 1003 -57.43 -28.29 -10.39
C ILE A 1003 -56.88 -29.37 -9.45
N THR A 1004 -55.59 -29.69 -9.59
CA THR A 1004 -54.85 -30.46 -8.60
C THR A 1004 -53.56 -29.75 -8.28
N VAL A 1005 -53.33 -29.45 -7.01
CA VAL A 1005 -52.07 -28.88 -6.53
C VAL A 1005 -51.55 -29.72 -5.38
N ALA A 1006 -50.26 -30.03 -5.41
CA ALA A 1006 -49.58 -30.71 -4.33
C ALA A 1006 -48.21 -30.11 -4.07
N TYR A 1007 -47.65 -30.38 -2.89
CA TYR A 1007 -46.27 -30.04 -2.60
C TYR A 1007 -45.60 -31.10 -1.72
N LEU A 1008 -44.30 -31.28 -1.95
CA LEU A 1008 -43.40 -32.07 -1.12
C LEU A 1008 -42.66 -31.12 -0.19
N TYR A 1009 -42.83 -31.32 1.12
CA TYR A 1009 -42.34 -30.41 2.15
C TYR A 1009 -41.29 -31.07 3.06
N ILE A 1010 -40.17 -30.37 3.22
CA ILE A 1010 -39.23 -30.50 4.35
C ILE A 1010 -38.91 -29.07 4.83
N GLY A 1011 -38.93 -28.83 6.14
CA GLY A 1011 -38.65 -27.51 6.71
C GLY A 1011 -37.24 -27.04 6.38
N GLY A 1012 -37.09 -25.84 5.81
CA GLY A 1012 -35.78 -25.29 5.44
C GLY A 1012 -35.01 -26.11 4.41
N CYS A 1013 -35.69 -26.93 3.60
CA CYS A 1013 -35.01 -27.84 2.68
C CYS A 1013 -34.26 -27.09 1.57
N THR A 1014 -32.96 -27.40 1.43
CA THR A 1014 -32.07 -26.93 0.36
C THR A 1014 -32.08 -27.88 -0.84
N LEU A 1015 -31.61 -27.42 -2.00
CA LEU A 1015 -31.38 -28.30 -3.16
C LEU A 1015 -30.46 -29.48 -2.81
N GLU A 1016 -29.40 -29.22 -2.04
CA GLU A 1016 -28.49 -30.26 -1.56
C GLU A 1016 -29.21 -31.31 -0.70
N THR A 1017 -30.10 -30.88 0.19
CA THR A 1017 -30.90 -31.80 1.02
C THR A 1017 -31.84 -32.65 0.17
N HIS A 1018 -32.48 -32.05 -0.84
CA HIS A 1018 -33.28 -32.81 -1.79
C HIS A 1018 -32.46 -33.87 -2.52
N VAL A 1019 -31.26 -33.53 -3.00
CA VAL A 1019 -30.34 -34.49 -3.66
C VAL A 1019 -29.87 -35.60 -2.71
N LYS A 1020 -29.56 -35.27 -1.46
CA LYS A 1020 -29.20 -36.27 -0.43
C LYS A 1020 -30.32 -37.30 -0.25
N ASN A 1021 -31.57 -36.87 -0.28
CA ASN A 1021 -32.72 -37.78 -0.17
C ASN A 1021 -32.89 -38.70 -1.40
N LEU A 1022 -32.36 -38.33 -2.57
CA LEU A 1022 -32.35 -39.19 -3.75
C LEU A 1022 -31.45 -40.42 -3.57
N GLY A 1023 -30.30 -40.26 -2.89
CA GLY A 1023 -29.26 -41.28 -2.70
C GLY A 1023 -29.68 -42.55 -1.96
N GLY A 1024 -30.91 -42.59 -1.44
CA GLY A 1024 -31.53 -43.79 -0.88
C GLY A 1024 -33.04 -43.86 -1.08
N ASN A 1025 -33.61 -43.03 -1.96
CA ASN A 1025 -35.06 -42.82 -2.10
C ASN A 1025 -35.74 -42.64 -0.72
N LEU A 1026 -35.20 -41.74 0.10
CA LEU A 1026 -35.56 -41.63 1.52
C LEU A 1026 -36.99 -41.10 1.71
N PRO A 1027 -37.78 -41.68 2.63
CA PRO A 1027 -39.14 -41.23 2.96
C PRO A 1027 -39.13 -39.99 3.87
N ALA A 1028 -38.55 -38.89 3.40
CA ALA A 1028 -38.26 -37.70 4.22
C ALA A 1028 -39.35 -36.62 4.16
N TYR A 1029 -40.31 -36.71 3.24
CA TYR A 1029 -41.21 -35.61 2.90
C TYR A 1029 -42.59 -35.76 3.55
N ARG A 1030 -43.16 -34.62 3.92
CA ARG A 1030 -44.62 -34.48 4.03
C ARG A 1030 -45.18 -34.13 2.65
N TYR A 1031 -45.98 -35.02 2.09
CA TYR A 1031 -46.71 -34.79 0.85
C TYR A 1031 -48.11 -34.24 1.17
N THR A 1032 -48.42 -33.04 0.69
CA THR A 1032 -49.72 -32.40 0.91
C THR A 1032 -50.38 -32.10 -0.43
N LYS A 1033 -51.62 -32.56 -0.64
CA LYS A 1033 -52.35 -32.48 -1.91
C LYS A 1033 -53.74 -31.88 -1.72
N ASN A 1034 -54.19 -31.11 -2.70
CA ASN A 1034 -55.53 -30.54 -2.80
C ASN A 1034 -56.06 -30.68 -4.24
N ASN A 1035 -57.12 -31.45 -4.39
CA ASN A 1035 -57.87 -31.63 -5.64
C ASN A 1035 -59.39 -31.51 -5.44
N THR A 1036 -59.83 -31.04 -4.28
CA THR A 1036 -61.26 -30.90 -3.92
C THR A 1036 -61.56 -29.60 -3.17
N GLY A 1037 -60.64 -28.63 -3.17
CA GLY A 1037 -60.71 -27.43 -2.35
C GLY A 1037 -60.32 -27.62 -0.88
N SER A 1038 -59.74 -28.76 -0.51
CA SER A 1038 -59.26 -29.06 0.86
C SER A 1038 -57.95 -29.83 0.85
N TRP A 1039 -57.01 -29.44 1.71
CA TRP A 1039 -55.70 -30.07 1.82
C TRP A 1039 -55.74 -31.40 2.59
N LYS A 1040 -55.03 -32.41 2.07
CA LYS A 1040 -54.76 -33.69 2.75
C LYS A 1040 -53.26 -33.91 2.79
N SER A 1041 -52.73 -34.35 3.94
CA SER A 1041 -51.30 -34.55 4.15
C SER A 1041 -50.96 -35.99 4.52
N GLU A 1042 -49.87 -36.49 3.97
CA GLU A 1042 -49.25 -37.76 4.30
C GLU A 1042 -47.77 -37.55 4.62
N THR A 1043 -47.28 -38.12 5.71
CA THR A 1043 -45.86 -38.06 6.11
C THR A 1043 -45.09 -39.26 5.59
N GLU A 1044 -43.76 -39.22 5.75
CA GLU A 1044 -42.87 -40.32 5.40
C GLU A 1044 -42.97 -40.75 3.92
N LYS A 1045 -43.09 -39.76 3.02
CA LYS A 1045 -43.11 -39.99 1.58
C LYS A 1045 -41.76 -39.69 0.95
N THR A 1046 -41.49 -40.35 -0.17
CA THR A 1046 -40.28 -40.09 -0.97
C THR A 1046 -40.57 -39.04 -2.04
N MET A 1047 -39.53 -38.46 -2.64
CA MET A 1047 -39.72 -37.57 -3.79
C MET A 1047 -40.36 -38.32 -4.98
N LEU A 1048 -39.94 -39.55 -5.22
CA LEU A 1048 -40.51 -40.39 -6.28
C LEU A 1048 -42.02 -40.58 -6.11
N TYR A 1049 -42.49 -40.81 -4.87
CA TYR A 1049 -43.92 -40.93 -4.58
C TYR A 1049 -44.71 -39.72 -5.10
N GLY A 1050 -44.23 -38.51 -4.81
CA GLY A 1050 -44.89 -37.29 -5.29
C GLY A 1050 -44.83 -37.13 -6.81
N ILE A 1051 -43.69 -37.42 -7.44
CA ILE A 1051 -43.51 -37.27 -8.90
C ILE A 1051 -44.43 -38.20 -9.69
N VAL A 1052 -44.69 -39.42 -9.20
CA VAL A 1052 -45.50 -40.43 -9.92
C VAL A 1052 -46.96 -40.50 -9.49
N ASP A 1053 -47.38 -39.68 -8.51
CA ASP A 1053 -48.75 -39.68 -7.97
C ASP A 1053 -49.79 -39.22 -8.99
N GLU A 1054 -49.44 -38.30 -9.88
CA GLU A 1054 -50.30 -37.77 -10.94
C GLU A 1054 -49.51 -37.57 -12.23
N ASP A 1055 -50.23 -37.51 -13.35
CA ASP A 1055 -49.72 -36.99 -14.62
C ASP A 1055 -49.63 -35.46 -14.55
N TRP A 1056 -48.63 -34.97 -13.83
CA TRP A 1056 -48.41 -33.54 -13.61
C TRP A 1056 -48.29 -32.79 -14.94
N ASP A 1057 -48.91 -31.62 -15.02
CA ASP A 1057 -48.69 -30.67 -16.11
C ASP A 1057 -47.43 -29.85 -15.85
N VAL A 1058 -47.22 -29.51 -14.57
CA VAL A 1058 -46.10 -28.69 -14.11
C VAL A 1058 -45.52 -29.27 -12.83
N ILE A 1059 -44.19 -29.41 -12.79
CA ILE A 1059 -43.44 -29.67 -11.55
C ILE A 1059 -42.57 -28.45 -11.27
N THR A 1060 -42.67 -27.87 -10.07
CA THR A 1060 -41.85 -26.72 -9.68
C THR A 1060 -40.70 -27.12 -8.76
N LEU A 1061 -39.54 -26.49 -8.99
CA LEU A 1061 -38.37 -26.57 -8.13
C LEU A 1061 -38.06 -25.19 -7.53
N GLN A 1062 -37.39 -25.18 -6.38
CA GLN A 1062 -36.90 -23.96 -5.74
C GLN A 1062 -35.69 -24.23 -4.84
N GLN A 1063 -34.96 -23.16 -4.49
CA GLN A 1063 -33.91 -23.18 -3.46
C GLN A 1063 -34.49 -22.81 -2.08
N GLN A 1064 -33.73 -23.08 -1.02
CA GLN A 1064 -33.96 -22.55 0.33
C GLN A 1064 -33.66 -21.04 0.38
N SER A 1065 -34.43 -20.29 1.17
CA SER A 1065 -34.41 -18.83 1.14
C SER A 1065 -33.05 -18.21 1.44
N ALA A 1066 -32.30 -18.71 2.44
CA ALA A 1066 -30.97 -18.15 2.77
C ALA A 1066 -29.94 -18.42 1.65
N ASN A 1067 -30.12 -19.53 0.92
CA ASN A 1067 -29.27 -19.93 -0.20
C ASN A 1067 -29.74 -19.40 -1.56
N SER A 1068 -30.96 -18.84 -1.65
CA SER A 1068 -31.55 -18.41 -2.93
C SER A 1068 -30.77 -17.28 -3.60
N GLY A 1069 -30.09 -16.44 -2.82
CA GLY A 1069 -29.14 -15.42 -3.28
C GLY A 1069 -27.68 -15.88 -3.35
N ILE A 1070 -27.38 -17.17 -3.18
CA ILE A 1070 -26.01 -17.72 -3.14
C ILE A 1070 -25.80 -18.67 -4.33
N ALA A 1071 -25.08 -18.20 -5.36
CA ALA A 1071 -24.88 -18.91 -6.63
C ALA A 1071 -24.28 -20.33 -6.45
N SER A 1072 -23.27 -20.48 -5.59
CA SER A 1072 -22.59 -21.77 -5.36
C SER A 1072 -23.48 -22.84 -4.71
N SER A 1073 -24.67 -22.48 -4.20
CA SER A 1073 -25.59 -23.43 -3.60
C SER A 1073 -26.45 -24.21 -4.61
N PHE A 1074 -26.44 -23.80 -5.88
CA PHE A 1074 -27.28 -24.36 -6.93
C PHE A 1074 -26.69 -25.63 -7.52
N GLU A 1075 -25.48 -25.56 -8.08
CA GLU A 1075 -24.83 -26.70 -8.73
C GLU A 1075 -23.92 -27.49 -7.79
N PRO A 1076 -23.77 -28.81 -8.00
CA PRO A 1076 -24.39 -29.64 -9.05
C PRO A 1076 -25.83 -30.10 -8.71
N ASN A 1077 -26.42 -29.57 -7.63
CA ASN A 1077 -27.65 -30.13 -7.05
C ASN A 1077 -28.89 -29.86 -7.90
N LEU A 1078 -28.98 -28.67 -8.51
CA LEU A 1078 -30.06 -28.30 -9.42
C LEU A 1078 -30.12 -29.27 -10.62
N THR A 1079 -29.00 -29.46 -11.31
CA THR A 1079 -28.93 -30.38 -12.47
C THR A 1079 -29.37 -31.80 -12.06
N LYS A 1080 -28.86 -32.31 -10.93
CA LYS A 1080 -29.25 -33.65 -10.43
C LYS A 1080 -30.74 -33.78 -10.13
N LEU A 1081 -31.38 -32.72 -9.65
CA LEU A 1081 -32.82 -32.72 -9.40
C LEU A 1081 -33.64 -32.66 -10.68
N ILE A 1082 -33.25 -31.83 -11.63
CA ILE A 1082 -33.86 -31.77 -12.96
C ILE A 1082 -33.79 -33.14 -13.62
N ASP A 1083 -32.61 -33.76 -13.67
CA ASP A 1083 -32.40 -35.10 -14.22
C ASP A 1083 -33.31 -36.13 -13.54
N TYR A 1084 -33.42 -36.06 -12.22
CA TYR A 1084 -34.27 -36.97 -11.45
C TYR A 1084 -35.75 -36.78 -11.78
N VAL A 1085 -36.23 -35.54 -11.90
CA VAL A 1085 -37.62 -35.24 -12.28
C VAL A 1085 -37.87 -35.69 -13.73
N GLN A 1086 -37.01 -35.32 -14.67
CA GLN A 1086 -37.15 -35.71 -16.08
C GLN A 1086 -37.19 -37.23 -16.25
N LYS A 1087 -36.35 -37.95 -15.52
CA LYS A 1087 -36.29 -39.42 -15.57
C LYS A 1087 -37.56 -40.10 -15.04
N ASN A 1088 -38.24 -39.50 -14.06
CA ASN A 1088 -39.30 -40.17 -13.31
C ASN A 1088 -40.70 -39.59 -13.55
N LYS A 1089 -40.85 -38.43 -14.20
CA LYS A 1089 -42.16 -37.84 -14.51
C LYS A 1089 -42.98 -38.81 -15.38
N THR A 1090 -44.26 -38.95 -15.07
CA THR A 1090 -45.15 -39.87 -15.80
C THR A 1090 -45.71 -39.25 -17.08
N ASN A 1091 -45.89 -37.93 -17.10
CA ASN A 1091 -46.28 -37.16 -18.27
C ASN A 1091 -45.04 -36.62 -19.01
N PRO A 1092 -44.74 -37.08 -20.25
CA PRO A 1092 -43.60 -36.58 -21.02
C PRO A 1092 -43.69 -35.08 -21.33
N SER A 1093 -44.91 -34.56 -21.45
CA SER A 1093 -45.20 -33.13 -21.70
C SER A 1093 -45.19 -32.28 -20.42
N CYS A 1094 -44.96 -32.87 -19.24
CA CYS A 1094 -44.82 -32.11 -18.01
C CYS A 1094 -43.65 -31.13 -18.12
N GLU A 1095 -43.93 -29.87 -17.83
CA GLU A 1095 -42.96 -28.79 -17.84
C GLU A 1095 -42.35 -28.63 -16.45
N ILE A 1096 -41.03 -28.38 -16.37
CA ILE A 1096 -40.39 -28.05 -15.10
C ILE A 1096 -40.29 -26.53 -15.00
N TYR A 1097 -40.85 -25.97 -13.92
CA TYR A 1097 -40.83 -24.54 -13.66
C TYR A 1097 -39.96 -24.23 -12.45
N TRP A 1098 -39.34 -23.05 -12.44
CA TRP A 1098 -38.67 -22.57 -11.24
C TRP A 1098 -39.55 -21.62 -10.45
N HIS A 1099 -39.71 -21.86 -9.16
CA HIS A 1099 -40.38 -20.93 -8.26
C HIS A 1099 -39.35 -19.93 -7.71
N MET A 1100 -39.36 -18.71 -8.26
CA MET A 1100 -38.48 -17.62 -7.83
C MET A 1100 -39.02 -16.99 -6.55
N THR A 1101 -38.32 -17.23 -5.45
CA THR A 1101 -38.70 -16.81 -4.09
C THR A 1101 -38.38 -15.34 -3.80
N TRP A 1102 -38.80 -14.83 -2.65
CA TRP A 1102 -38.69 -13.41 -2.25
C TRP A 1102 -37.55 -13.15 -1.27
N ALA A 1103 -37.11 -11.88 -1.23
CA ALA A 1103 -36.17 -11.37 -0.24
C ALA A 1103 -36.83 -11.21 1.14
N TYR A 1104 -36.01 -11.28 2.19
CA TYR A 1104 -36.44 -11.08 3.58
C TYR A 1104 -36.92 -9.64 3.84
N GLN A 1105 -37.65 -9.46 4.93
CA GLN A 1105 -38.08 -8.16 5.42
C GLN A 1105 -36.87 -7.31 5.84
N GLU A 1106 -36.94 -6.01 5.57
CA GLU A 1106 -35.94 -5.02 5.92
C GLU A 1106 -35.65 -5.03 7.43
N GLY A 1107 -34.37 -4.96 7.81
CA GLY A 1107 -33.95 -5.03 9.20
C GLY A 1107 -33.99 -6.43 9.84
N TYR A 1108 -34.38 -7.49 9.12
CA TYR A 1108 -34.28 -8.86 9.63
C TYR A 1108 -32.82 -9.32 9.72
N ALA A 1109 -32.40 -9.88 10.86
CA ALA A 1109 -30.99 -10.27 11.11
C ALA A 1109 -30.41 -11.28 10.09
N GLY A 1110 -31.28 -12.06 9.43
CA GLY A 1110 -30.90 -12.97 8.35
C GLY A 1110 -30.39 -12.28 7.08
N LEU A 1111 -30.52 -10.95 6.95
CA LEU A 1111 -29.98 -10.16 5.84
C LEU A 1111 -28.47 -9.89 5.96
N SER A 1112 -27.81 -10.28 7.05
CA SER A 1112 -26.38 -10.04 7.26
C SER A 1112 -25.47 -10.58 6.14
N ALA A 1113 -25.83 -11.71 5.51
CA ALA A 1113 -25.11 -12.25 4.34
C ALA A 1113 -25.27 -11.42 3.05
N PHE A 1114 -26.18 -10.45 3.08
CA PHE A 1114 -26.55 -9.56 1.98
C PHE A 1114 -26.32 -8.08 2.35
N GLY A 1115 -25.39 -7.80 3.28
CA GLY A 1115 -25.07 -6.43 3.68
C GLY A 1115 -26.13 -5.77 4.55
N ASN A 1116 -27.03 -6.54 5.16
CA ASN A 1116 -28.23 -6.06 5.84
C ASN A 1116 -29.19 -5.29 4.93
N ASP A 1117 -29.18 -5.55 3.62
CA ASP A 1117 -29.99 -4.84 2.63
C ASP A 1117 -30.95 -5.80 1.90
N GLN A 1118 -32.25 -5.49 1.93
CA GLN A 1118 -33.28 -6.30 1.28
C GLN A 1118 -33.13 -6.34 -0.24
N MET A 1119 -32.80 -5.21 -0.87
CA MET A 1119 -32.75 -5.11 -2.32
C MET A 1119 -31.60 -5.95 -2.88
N THR A 1120 -30.44 -5.92 -2.23
CA THR A 1120 -29.28 -6.78 -2.52
C THR A 1120 -29.66 -8.26 -2.50
N MET A 1121 -30.47 -8.70 -1.53
CA MET A 1121 -30.95 -10.08 -1.51
C MET A 1121 -31.89 -10.38 -2.69
N TYR A 1122 -32.82 -9.48 -3.00
CA TYR A 1122 -33.73 -9.63 -4.15
C TYR A 1122 -32.96 -9.71 -5.48
N GLU A 1123 -32.02 -8.79 -5.69
CA GLU A 1123 -31.20 -8.71 -6.89
C GLU A 1123 -30.38 -9.99 -7.08
N ARG A 1124 -29.76 -10.51 -6.01
CA ARG A 1124 -29.03 -11.78 -6.08
C ARG A 1124 -29.92 -12.99 -6.37
N ILE A 1125 -31.15 -13.02 -5.84
CA ILE A 1125 -32.12 -14.07 -6.18
C ILE A 1125 -32.48 -13.97 -7.68
N SER A 1126 -32.83 -12.78 -8.15
CA SER A 1126 -33.17 -12.50 -9.55
C SER A 1126 -32.02 -12.89 -10.49
N GLN A 1127 -30.80 -12.52 -10.12
CA GLN A 1127 -29.59 -12.83 -10.87
C GLN A 1127 -29.35 -14.35 -10.96
N ASN A 1128 -29.36 -15.06 -9.82
CA ASN A 1128 -29.14 -16.52 -9.82
C ASN A 1128 -30.19 -17.27 -10.66
N VAL A 1129 -31.44 -16.80 -10.67
CA VAL A 1129 -32.48 -17.37 -11.54
C VAL A 1129 -32.15 -17.16 -13.02
N GLN A 1130 -31.71 -15.96 -13.40
CA GLN A 1130 -31.36 -15.64 -14.78
C GLN A 1130 -30.08 -16.36 -15.26
N GLU A 1131 -29.08 -16.47 -14.41
CA GLU A 1131 -27.74 -16.95 -14.80
C GLU A 1131 -27.56 -18.46 -14.62
N ILE A 1132 -28.29 -19.10 -13.69
CA ILE A 1132 -28.09 -20.52 -13.36
C ILE A 1132 -29.29 -21.36 -13.75
N VAL A 1133 -30.51 -20.85 -13.50
CA VAL A 1133 -31.73 -21.64 -13.66
C VAL A 1133 -32.29 -21.57 -15.07
N LEU A 1134 -32.53 -20.37 -15.60
CA LEU A 1134 -33.08 -20.17 -16.95
C LEU A 1134 -32.23 -20.79 -18.08
N PRO A 1135 -30.90 -20.88 -17.98
CA PRO A 1135 -30.09 -21.56 -19.00
C PRO A 1135 -30.28 -23.08 -19.04
N LYS A 1136 -30.97 -23.70 -18.08
CA LYS A 1136 -31.30 -25.12 -18.12
C LYS A 1136 -32.41 -25.35 -19.14
N GLU A 1137 -32.09 -26.00 -20.25
CA GLU A 1137 -33.06 -26.29 -21.34
C GLU A 1137 -34.32 -27.01 -20.85
N ASP A 1138 -34.20 -27.82 -19.79
CA ASP A 1138 -35.29 -28.55 -19.15
C ASP A 1138 -36.21 -27.68 -18.27
N ILE A 1139 -35.80 -26.46 -17.91
CA ILE A 1139 -36.62 -25.48 -17.21
C ILE A 1139 -37.40 -24.68 -18.25
N ALA A 1140 -38.70 -24.92 -18.33
CA ALA A 1140 -39.58 -24.29 -19.31
C ALA A 1140 -39.85 -22.81 -18.99
N ASN A 1141 -39.97 -22.45 -17.70
CA ASN A 1141 -40.21 -21.09 -17.28
C ASN A 1141 -40.00 -20.87 -15.77
N ILE A 1142 -40.27 -19.64 -15.33
CA ILE A 1142 -40.22 -19.24 -13.91
C ILE A 1142 -41.57 -18.73 -13.40
N ILE A 1143 -41.75 -18.76 -12.08
CA ILE A 1143 -42.88 -18.15 -11.38
C ILE A 1143 -42.33 -17.04 -10.48
N PRO A 1144 -42.47 -15.75 -10.86
CA PRO A 1144 -41.73 -14.62 -10.28
C PRO A 1144 -42.38 -14.06 -9.01
N VAL A 1145 -42.57 -14.89 -7.99
CA VAL A 1145 -43.18 -14.45 -6.72
C VAL A 1145 -42.31 -13.43 -6.01
N GLY A 1146 -40.98 -13.59 -6.07
CA GLY A 1146 -40.03 -12.64 -5.49
C GLY A 1146 -40.23 -11.20 -5.97
N THR A 1147 -40.38 -11.02 -7.27
CA THR A 1147 -40.63 -9.71 -7.88
C THR A 1147 -42.00 -9.18 -7.54
N ALA A 1148 -43.03 -10.04 -7.48
CA ALA A 1148 -44.37 -9.59 -7.07
C ALA A 1148 -44.37 -9.03 -5.64
N VAL A 1149 -43.68 -9.70 -4.72
CA VAL A 1149 -43.51 -9.22 -3.34
C VAL A 1149 -42.78 -7.87 -3.34
N GLN A 1150 -41.70 -7.73 -4.12
CA GLN A 1150 -40.96 -6.48 -4.19
C GLN A 1150 -41.77 -5.33 -4.81
N ASN A 1151 -42.56 -5.60 -5.85
CA ASN A 1151 -43.50 -4.64 -6.45
C ASN A 1151 -44.52 -4.16 -5.43
N ALA A 1152 -45.14 -5.09 -4.69
CA ALA A 1152 -46.12 -4.74 -3.68
C ALA A 1152 -45.52 -3.93 -2.50
N ARG A 1153 -44.24 -4.15 -2.14
CA ARG A 1153 -43.54 -3.34 -1.13
C ARG A 1153 -43.36 -1.87 -1.52
N THR A 1154 -43.42 -1.53 -2.81
CA THR A 1154 -43.34 -0.13 -3.28
C THR A 1154 -44.65 0.66 -3.08
N SER A 1155 -45.73 -0.03 -2.76
CA SER A 1155 -47.06 0.57 -2.54
C SER A 1155 -47.24 1.12 -1.12
N HIS A 1156 -48.44 1.62 -0.81
CA HIS A 1156 -48.82 2.03 0.54
C HIS A 1156 -48.77 0.90 1.58
N LEU A 1157 -48.77 -0.38 1.17
CA LEU A 1157 -48.56 -1.52 2.05
C LEU A 1157 -47.16 -1.52 2.68
N GLY A 1158 -46.16 -0.98 1.99
CA GLY A 1158 -44.77 -1.02 2.41
C GLY A 1158 -44.27 -2.44 2.70
N ASP A 1159 -43.25 -2.55 3.55
CA ASP A 1159 -42.63 -3.83 3.88
C ASP A 1159 -43.35 -4.61 5.01
N THR A 1160 -44.59 -5.00 4.72
CA THR A 1160 -45.51 -5.66 5.68
C THR A 1160 -45.93 -7.07 5.26
N LEU A 1161 -45.37 -7.59 4.17
CA LEU A 1161 -45.79 -8.86 3.55
C LEU A 1161 -45.15 -10.10 4.19
N ASN A 1162 -44.35 -9.94 5.25
CA ASN A 1162 -43.74 -11.04 6.00
C ASN A 1162 -44.28 -11.11 7.43
N ARG A 1163 -44.50 -12.34 7.94
CA ARG A 1163 -45.03 -12.58 9.30
C ARG A 1163 -43.95 -12.74 10.37
N ASP A 1164 -42.74 -13.09 9.97
CA ASP A 1164 -41.61 -13.43 10.85
C ASP A 1164 -40.25 -12.98 10.26
N GLY A 1165 -40.30 -12.00 9.35
CA GLY A 1165 -39.14 -11.49 8.61
C GLY A 1165 -38.74 -12.32 7.39
N ILE A 1166 -39.21 -13.58 7.25
CA ILE A 1166 -38.84 -14.44 6.11
C ILE A 1166 -40.06 -15.00 5.37
N HIS A 1167 -41.06 -15.53 6.08
CA HIS A 1167 -42.22 -16.15 5.47
C HIS A 1167 -43.33 -15.14 5.19
N LEU A 1168 -44.18 -15.41 4.20
CA LEU A 1168 -45.24 -14.50 3.79
C LEU A 1168 -46.35 -14.42 4.85
N THR A 1169 -47.04 -13.28 4.94
CA THR A 1169 -48.22 -13.20 5.80
C THR A 1169 -49.29 -14.18 5.33
N LEU A 1170 -50.06 -14.71 6.29
CA LEU A 1170 -51.09 -15.70 6.01
C LEU A 1170 -52.23 -15.15 5.14
N ASP A 1171 -52.42 -13.84 5.14
CA ASP A 1171 -53.38 -13.10 4.33
C ASP A 1171 -52.77 -12.64 2.99
N LEU A 1172 -52.21 -11.43 2.93
CA LEU A 1172 -51.88 -10.72 1.69
C LEU A 1172 -50.68 -11.32 0.96
N GLY A 1173 -49.61 -11.69 1.69
CA GLY A 1173 -48.40 -12.24 1.07
C GLY A 1173 -48.66 -13.57 0.36
N ARG A 1174 -49.26 -14.54 1.05
CA ARG A 1174 -49.63 -15.83 0.43
C ARG A 1174 -50.63 -15.67 -0.71
N TYR A 1175 -51.57 -14.72 -0.59
CA TYR A 1175 -52.56 -14.44 -1.64
C TYR A 1175 -51.89 -13.93 -2.92
N LEU A 1176 -50.96 -12.97 -2.78
CA LEU A 1176 -50.16 -12.44 -3.88
C LEU A 1176 -49.37 -13.54 -4.60
N ALA A 1177 -48.71 -14.42 -3.85
CA ALA A 1177 -47.99 -15.56 -4.44
C ALA A 1177 -48.93 -16.46 -5.25
N GLY A 1178 -50.13 -16.74 -4.73
CA GLY A 1178 -51.16 -17.51 -5.45
C GLY A 1178 -51.60 -16.86 -6.76
N LEU A 1179 -51.79 -15.53 -6.79
CA LEU A 1179 -52.16 -14.80 -8.02
C LEU A 1179 -51.09 -14.97 -9.12
N VAL A 1180 -49.81 -14.85 -8.75
CA VAL A 1180 -48.70 -15.02 -9.69
C VAL A 1180 -48.68 -16.44 -10.26
N TRP A 1181 -48.87 -17.45 -9.41
CA TRP A 1181 -48.93 -18.85 -9.83
C TRP A 1181 -50.11 -19.12 -10.77
N VAL A 1182 -51.33 -18.64 -10.43
CA VAL A 1182 -52.50 -18.83 -11.30
C VAL A 1182 -52.29 -18.18 -12.65
N LYS A 1183 -51.89 -16.90 -12.68
CA LYS A 1183 -51.63 -16.18 -13.94
C LYS A 1183 -50.60 -16.92 -14.79
N LYS A 1184 -49.49 -17.35 -14.17
CA LYS A 1184 -48.37 -17.94 -14.90
C LYS A 1184 -48.65 -19.35 -15.42
N LEU A 1185 -49.35 -20.18 -14.64
CA LEU A 1185 -49.54 -21.60 -14.97
C LEU A 1185 -50.78 -21.87 -15.81
N THR A 1186 -51.80 -20.99 -15.75
CA THR A 1186 -53.09 -21.20 -16.43
C THR A 1186 -53.28 -20.30 -17.65
N ASN A 1187 -52.47 -19.24 -17.75
CA ASN A 1187 -52.64 -18.14 -18.70
C ASN A 1187 -54.02 -17.44 -18.64
N ARG A 1188 -54.77 -17.60 -17.53
CA ARG A 1188 -56.03 -16.91 -17.27
C ARG A 1188 -55.77 -15.49 -16.77
N SER A 1189 -56.71 -14.57 -17.05
CA SER A 1189 -56.71 -13.27 -16.38
C SER A 1189 -57.01 -13.45 -14.88
N ILE A 1190 -56.25 -12.72 -14.06
CA ILE A 1190 -56.48 -12.61 -12.62
C ILE A 1190 -57.31 -11.37 -12.24
N ASP A 1191 -57.63 -10.52 -13.23
CA ASP A 1191 -58.26 -9.22 -12.99
C ASP A 1191 -59.70 -9.38 -12.52
N ASN A 1192 -60.36 -10.46 -12.92
CA ASN A 1192 -61.74 -10.80 -12.57
C ASN A 1192 -61.87 -11.71 -11.33
N ILE A 1193 -60.77 -11.99 -10.62
CA ILE A 1193 -60.82 -12.77 -9.37
C ILE A 1193 -61.40 -11.90 -8.25
N ASP A 1194 -62.51 -12.32 -7.67
CA ASP A 1194 -63.20 -11.64 -6.56
C ASP A 1194 -63.15 -12.45 -5.26
N TYR A 1195 -62.61 -13.67 -5.30
CA TYR A 1195 -62.41 -14.50 -4.11
C TYR A 1195 -61.54 -13.81 -3.06
N VAL A 1196 -62.08 -13.65 -1.84
CA VAL A 1196 -61.34 -13.19 -0.66
C VAL A 1196 -61.49 -14.22 0.46
N PRO A 1197 -60.39 -14.67 1.11
CA PRO A 1197 -60.47 -15.61 2.22
C PRO A 1197 -61.29 -15.04 3.39
N ALA A 1198 -62.37 -15.72 3.77
CA ALA A 1198 -63.32 -15.22 4.77
C ALA A 1198 -62.69 -14.88 6.13
N ASN A 1199 -61.68 -15.64 6.55
CA ASN A 1199 -60.93 -15.43 7.79
C ASN A 1199 -59.98 -14.23 7.75
N TYR A 1200 -59.73 -13.64 6.57
CA TYR A 1200 -58.86 -12.49 6.37
C TYR A 1200 -59.54 -11.33 5.64
N ALA A 1201 -60.87 -11.32 5.52
CA ALA A 1201 -61.62 -10.31 4.77
C ALA A 1201 -61.30 -8.86 5.19
N ALA A 1202 -60.96 -8.64 6.46
CA ALA A 1202 -60.56 -7.32 6.97
C ALA A 1202 -59.26 -6.78 6.36
N SER A 1203 -58.34 -7.66 5.94
CA SER A 1203 -57.05 -7.27 5.33
C SER A 1203 -57.19 -6.78 3.87
N PHE A 1204 -58.31 -7.08 3.21
CA PHE A 1204 -58.55 -6.76 1.79
C PHE A 1204 -59.41 -5.49 1.57
N GLY A 1205 -59.49 -4.60 2.56
CA GLY A 1205 -60.26 -3.36 2.45
C GLY A 1205 -59.68 -2.37 1.42
N GLY A 1206 -60.55 -1.53 0.83
CA GLY A 1206 -60.13 -0.45 -0.07
C GLY A 1206 -59.59 -0.94 -1.41
N ASP A 1207 -58.37 -0.53 -1.73
CA ASP A 1207 -57.67 -0.76 -2.99
C ASP A 1207 -56.64 -1.91 -2.93
N VAL A 1208 -56.56 -2.64 -1.81
CA VAL A 1208 -55.57 -3.70 -1.59
C VAL A 1208 -55.68 -4.84 -2.60
N LEU A 1209 -56.88 -5.34 -2.92
CA LEU A 1209 -57.04 -6.41 -3.90
C LEU A 1209 -56.60 -5.96 -5.33
N PRO A 1210 -57.04 -4.80 -5.84
CA PRO A 1210 -56.49 -4.21 -7.07
C PRO A 1210 -54.95 -4.07 -7.06
N LEU A 1211 -54.37 -3.63 -5.95
CA LEU A 1211 -52.92 -3.47 -5.78
C LEU A 1211 -52.19 -4.81 -5.88
N LEU A 1212 -52.68 -5.87 -5.21
CA LEU A 1212 -52.06 -7.20 -5.32
C LEU A 1212 -52.16 -7.77 -6.74
N LYS A 1213 -53.28 -7.52 -7.45
CA LYS A 1213 -53.44 -7.89 -8.87
C LYS A 1213 -52.45 -7.12 -9.74
N GLU A 1214 -52.28 -5.81 -9.52
CA GLU A 1214 -51.28 -4.99 -10.21
C GLU A 1214 -49.87 -5.54 -10.00
N ALA A 1215 -49.47 -5.78 -8.75
CA ALA A 1215 -48.14 -6.30 -8.42
C ALA A 1215 -47.87 -7.66 -9.06
N ALA A 1216 -48.86 -8.57 -9.05
CA ALA A 1216 -48.77 -9.87 -9.70
C ALA A 1216 -48.72 -9.76 -11.24
N ASN A 1217 -49.53 -8.90 -11.84
CA ASN A 1217 -49.53 -8.64 -13.28
C ASN A 1217 -48.17 -8.08 -13.73
N ASN A 1218 -47.66 -7.09 -13.01
CA ASN A 1218 -46.36 -6.46 -13.27
C ASN A 1218 -45.23 -7.47 -13.11
N ALA A 1219 -45.25 -8.33 -12.09
CA ALA A 1219 -44.21 -9.35 -11.92
C ALA A 1219 -44.24 -10.44 -13.01
N VAL A 1220 -45.42 -10.85 -13.49
CA VAL A 1220 -45.49 -11.78 -14.63
C VAL A 1220 -45.03 -11.10 -15.92
N TRP A 1221 -45.24 -9.79 -16.04
CA TRP A 1221 -44.80 -8.99 -17.17
C TRP A 1221 -43.28 -8.74 -17.17
N GLU A 1222 -42.74 -8.32 -16.04
CA GLU A 1222 -41.34 -7.97 -15.78
C GLU A 1222 -40.81 -8.80 -14.61
N PRO A 1223 -40.44 -10.07 -14.85
CA PRO A 1223 -40.16 -11.03 -13.79
C PRO A 1223 -38.84 -10.82 -13.06
N PHE A 1224 -38.03 -9.86 -13.47
CA PHE A 1224 -36.69 -9.60 -12.93
C PHE A 1224 -36.45 -8.15 -12.55
N ALA A 1225 -37.44 -7.27 -12.74
CA ALA A 1225 -37.34 -5.84 -12.46
C ALA A 1225 -38.46 -5.42 -11.50
N VAL A 1226 -38.13 -4.55 -10.55
CA VAL A 1226 -39.14 -3.98 -9.64
C VAL A 1226 -39.91 -2.91 -10.39
N THR A 1227 -41.23 -3.07 -10.47
CA THR A 1227 -42.14 -2.06 -11.02
C THR A 1227 -42.79 -1.31 -9.86
N ASN A 1228 -42.62 0.01 -9.83
CA ASN A 1228 -43.26 0.86 -8.83
C ASN A 1228 -44.79 0.78 -8.93
N SER A 1229 -45.44 0.59 -7.79
CA SER A 1229 -46.90 0.48 -7.74
C SER A 1229 -47.57 1.83 -7.96
N SER A 1230 -48.72 1.82 -8.62
CA SER A 1230 -49.57 3.01 -8.78
C SER A 1230 -50.29 3.40 -7.47
N PHE A 1231 -50.37 2.47 -6.51
CA PHE A 1231 -51.01 2.65 -5.22
C PHE A 1231 -50.01 3.13 -4.15
N THR A 1232 -49.49 4.35 -4.33
CA THR A 1232 -48.55 4.98 -3.38
C THR A 1232 -49.28 5.68 -2.22
N LYS A 1233 -48.55 6.04 -1.16
CA LYS A 1233 -49.08 6.81 -0.02
C LYS A 1233 -49.53 8.22 -0.38
#